data_AF-A0A9D7XXD6-F1
#
_entry.id   AF-A0A9D7XXD6-F1
#
_cell.length_a   1.000
_cell.length_b   1.000
_cell.length_c   1.000
_cell.angle_alpha   90.00
_cell.angle_beta   90.00
_cell.angle_gamma   90.00
#
_symmetry.space_group_name_H-M   'P 1'
#
loop_
_entity.id
_entity.type
_entity.pdbx_description
1 polymer ?
#
loop_
_entity_poly.entity_id
_entity_poly.type
_entity_poly.pdbx_seq_one_letter_code
_entity_poly.pdbx_strand_id
1 'polypeptide(L)'
;MNPGQRVSISVSADGTQPFTYQWYKDGVVIPKATEASFTIDSATAADSASYKARVTNSINYTDSDAAVLKVAPPPPTITTQLAAKTNVIAGQSVELKVVATGSGALSYQWTKNGTNISGATSSTYKIASAAAADAGNYNVIVINTVNSVASAPTTSSTTVLTVVSATAAPTITTQPSPQSVSIGDTVFLKVEAAGAGTLSYQWAKNGSNISGATSATYTIPMALTTHAGNYSVVVSNANGSTTSNSVALSVAQDTSAFRPDSAAATTTGGATGPTVPVSTAAELKLNAESPTACVINVSGTISLSGPIMVKSNKTIQGQVLVDSTGKVTLPTIMGSLDLSSGGVSNVIIRGLTITNPGTTGGTGIVVRNASNVFITHCTLFDCNGDLIEISNGSDGVTVSWSEFYYSSAYTGSRSTMRIGLPSVETKPLRVTLHHNWWADGCGTNMPLGTYGYVHLYNNYFKATGNTSAAKASDNSQFLVEHNVFEQINDPLSKQNVDTTKSVGRIYSSLNLFSPKITEYTDAVLTPSYSYELLPAEDVAIYSTQFAGNTAGASSATPSARAASITGPGAAVAPGSTFALTAVHTGFSGVSYQWRLNNFDIARTTSAKYDIASMQTANAGTYSVVIETAAGDYVVSSSFSVTLGTAPGPDNSSSSSSSSGASSSGGGGGGAPGVGYLAALFILGALRQALRRNAKKA
;
A
#
# COMPACT_ATOMS: atom_id res chain seq x y z
N MET A 1 -41.26 37.55 24.61
CA MET A 1 -39.99 37.67 23.87
C MET A 1 -39.30 36.32 23.79
N ASN A 2 -38.36 36.15 22.86
CA ASN A 2 -37.59 34.91 22.73
C ASN A 2 -36.43 34.90 23.75
N PRO A 3 -35.98 33.71 24.20
CA PRO A 3 -34.85 33.61 25.12
C PRO A 3 -33.57 34.14 24.46
N GLY A 4 -32.66 34.69 25.27
CA GLY A 4 -31.39 35.28 24.83
C GLY A 4 -31.48 36.72 24.33
N GLN A 5 -32.68 37.29 24.21
CA GLN A 5 -32.86 38.69 23.83
C GLN A 5 -32.64 39.62 25.04
N ARG A 6 -32.05 40.79 24.79
CA ARG A 6 -31.93 41.88 25.76
C ARG A 6 -33.28 42.56 25.95
N VAL A 7 -33.66 42.83 27.20
CA VAL A 7 -34.84 43.64 27.55
C VAL A 7 -34.45 44.72 28.54
N SER A 8 -34.96 45.94 28.31
CA SER A 8 -34.84 47.06 29.24
C SER A 8 -36.24 47.52 29.63
N ILE A 9 -36.51 47.58 30.92
CA ILE A 9 -37.75 48.06 31.50
C ILE A 9 -37.40 49.40 32.16
N SER A 10 -38.05 50.48 31.76
CA SER A 10 -37.79 51.81 32.30
C SER A 10 -39.02 52.40 32.96
N VAL A 11 -38.79 53.29 33.93
CA VAL A 11 -39.82 54.11 34.55
C VAL A 11 -39.45 55.58 34.35
N SER A 12 -40.47 56.43 34.18
CA SER A 12 -40.33 57.88 34.21
C SER A 12 -41.06 58.40 35.44
N ALA A 13 -40.46 59.37 36.12
CA ALA A 13 -41.02 59.99 37.32
C ALA A 13 -41.02 61.51 37.19
N ASP A 14 -42.05 62.15 37.73
CA ASP A 14 -42.21 63.60 37.80
C ASP A 14 -42.48 64.02 39.26
N GLY A 15 -42.10 65.24 39.62
CA GLY A 15 -42.17 65.79 40.97
C GLY A 15 -40.84 66.31 41.53
N THR A 16 -40.81 66.58 42.84
CA THR A 16 -39.64 67.18 43.51
C THR A 16 -38.44 66.24 43.53
N GLN A 17 -37.34 66.69 42.93
CA GLN A 17 -36.04 65.99 42.87
C GLN A 17 -35.23 66.16 44.18
N PRO A 18 -34.26 65.27 44.48
CA PRO A 18 -33.77 64.13 43.68
C PRO A 18 -34.62 62.85 43.81
N PHE A 19 -34.62 62.02 42.75
CA PHE A 19 -35.25 60.69 42.75
C PHE A 19 -34.23 59.59 42.99
N THR A 20 -34.66 58.56 43.71
CA THR A 20 -33.97 57.27 43.85
C THR A 20 -34.90 56.14 43.41
N TYR A 21 -34.34 55.11 42.77
CA TYR A 21 -35.10 53.99 42.23
C TYR A 21 -34.71 52.69 42.94
N GLN A 22 -35.65 51.75 43.00
CA GLN A 22 -35.39 50.36 43.39
C GLN A 22 -36.35 49.42 42.66
N TRP A 23 -35.82 48.45 41.92
CA TRP A 23 -36.63 47.48 41.18
C TRP A 23 -36.99 46.23 42.00
N TYR A 24 -38.15 45.65 41.69
CA TYR A 24 -38.71 44.45 42.31
C TYR A 24 -39.16 43.46 41.22
N LYS A 25 -38.94 42.16 41.46
CA LYS A 25 -39.43 41.02 40.67
C LYS A 25 -40.42 40.22 41.52
N ASP A 26 -41.66 40.12 41.07
CA ASP A 26 -42.76 39.47 41.81
C ASP A 26 -42.88 39.95 43.27
N GLY A 27 -42.65 41.25 43.49
CA GLY A 27 -42.69 41.87 44.82
C GLY A 27 -41.41 41.72 45.65
N VAL A 28 -40.40 40.97 45.18
CA VAL A 28 -39.11 40.80 45.86
C VAL A 28 -38.08 41.78 45.32
N VAL A 29 -37.30 42.41 46.20
CA VAL A 29 -36.27 43.38 45.81
C VAL A 29 -35.21 42.76 44.92
N ILE A 30 -34.85 43.43 43.84
CA ILE A 30 -33.70 43.08 42.99
C ILE A 30 -32.49 43.88 43.49
N PRO A 31 -31.51 43.25 44.17
CA PRO A 31 -30.41 44.00 44.76
C PRO A 31 -29.65 44.84 43.73
N LYS A 32 -29.32 46.09 44.10
CA LYS A 32 -28.51 47.03 43.29
C LYS A 32 -29.16 47.52 41.99
N ALA A 33 -30.41 47.14 41.70
CA ALA A 33 -31.16 47.70 40.58
C ALA A 33 -31.75 49.06 40.98
N THR A 34 -30.92 50.10 40.98
CA THR A 34 -31.26 51.43 41.52
C THR A 34 -31.34 52.55 40.47
N GLU A 35 -31.28 52.20 39.20
CA GLU A 35 -31.40 53.13 38.06
C GLU A 35 -32.85 53.26 37.59
N ALA A 36 -33.15 54.33 36.84
CA ALA A 36 -34.47 54.54 36.24
C ALA A 36 -34.86 53.46 35.19
N SER A 37 -33.90 52.64 34.75
CA SER A 37 -34.11 51.48 33.91
C SER A 37 -33.44 50.23 34.47
N PHE A 38 -34.14 49.10 34.44
CA PHE A 38 -33.59 47.78 34.73
C PHE A 38 -33.44 46.98 33.44
N THR A 39 -32.25 46.45 33.20
CA THR A 39 -31.92 45.74 31.97
C THR A 39 -31.52 44.30 32.27
N ILE A 40 -32.05 43.37 31.50
CA ILE A 40 -31.65 41.97 31.45
C ILE A 40 -30.98 41.75 30.09
N ASP A 41 -29.68 41.50 30.07
CA ASP A 41 -28.91 41.44 28.81
C ASP A 41 -29.21 40.18 27.99
N SER A 42 -29.58 39.08 28.63
CA SER A 42 -29.96 37.83 27.98
C SER A 42 -31.07 37.15 28.79
N ALA A 43 -32.33 37.45 28.44
CA ALA A 43 -33.47 36.95 29.20
C ALA A 43 -33.68 35.44 29.02
N THR A 44 -34.04 34.75 30.11
CA THR A 44 -34.37 33.32 30.14
C THR A 44 -35.83 33.11 30.56
N ALA A 45 -36.35 31.89 30.41
CA ALA A 45 -37.72 31.58 30.86
C ALA A 45 -37.95 31.90 32.35
N ALA A 46 -36.91 31.79 33.18
CA ALA A 46 -36.94 32.11 34.61
C ALA A 46 -37.09 33.61 34.89
N ASP A 47 -36.86 34.47 33.90
CA ASP A 47 -37.06 35.92 33.98
C ASP A 47 -38.51 36.33 33.70
N SER A 48 -39.40 35.39 33.35
CA SER A 48 -40.82 35.68 33.22
C SER A 48 -41.43 36.00 34.60
N ALA A 49 -41.80 37.26 34.82
CA ALA A 49 -42.28 37.77 36.10
C ALA A 49 -42.96 39.14 35.94
N SER A 50 -43.58 39.63 37.01
CA SER A 50 -44.03 41.01 37.14
C SER A 50 -42.91 41.88 37.71
N TYR A 51 -42.52 42.94 37.00
CA TYR A 51 -41.50 43.89 37.43
C TYR A 51 -42.13 45.24 37.82
N LYS A 52 -41.68 45.82 38.94
CA LYS A 52 -42.09 47.15 39.40
C LYS A 52 -40.88 47.97 39.85
N ALA A 53 -40.93 49.28 39.65
CA ALA A 53 -39.96 50.20 40.22
C ALA A 53 -40.60 51.01 41.34
N ARG A 54 -39.94 51.09 42.49
CA ARG A 54 -40.24 52.07 43.53
C ARG A 54 -39.42 53.32 43.27
N VAL A 55 -40.08 54.47 43.19
CA VAL A 55 -39.43 55.78 43.06
C VAL A 55 -39.63 56.55 44.35
N THR A 56 -38.54 57.01 44.96
CA THR A 56 -38.56 57.72 46.25
C THR A 56 -37.89 59.08 46.12
N ASN A 57 -38.51 60.13 46.68
CA ASN A 57 -37.89 61.43 46.89
C ASN A 57 -37.78 61.75 48.38
N SER A 58 -37.41 62.99 48.73
CA SER A 58 -37.25 63.43 50.11
C SER A 58 -38.55 63.45 50.95
N ILE A 59 -39.72 63.27 50.33
CA ILE A 59 -41.03 63.35 50.99
C ILE A 59 -41.65 61.95 51.13
N ASN A 60 -41.76 61.19 50.03
CA ASN A 60 -42.43 59.88 50.03
C ASN A 60 -41.93 59.00 48.87
N TYR A 61 -42.48 57.80 48.76
CA TYR A 61 -42.29 56.91 47.62
C TYR A 61 -43.62 56.58 46.91
N THR A 62 -43.51 56.19 45.65
CA THR A 62 -44.59 55.54 44.90
C THR A 62 -44.05 54.35 44.12
N ASP A 63 -44.88 53.33 43.91
CA ASP A 63 -44.54 52.19 43.07
C ASP A 63 -45.16 52.38 41.68
N SER A 64 -44.44 51.94 40.64
CA SER A 64 -44.97 51.88 39.28
C SER A 64 -46.06 50.81 39.15
N ASP A 65 -46.83 50.90 38.06
CA ASP A 65 -47.58 49.75 37.58
C ASP A 65 -46.65 48.57 37.25
N ALA A 66 -47.22 47.36 37.27
CA ALA A 66 -46.50 46.14 36.95
C ALA A 66 -46.23 46.02 35.45
N ALA A 67 -44.96 45.91 35.08
CA ALA A 67 -44.54 45.45 33.75
C ALA A 67 -44.40 43.92 33.75
N VAL A 68 -45.28 43.21 33.05
CA VAL A 68 -45.23 41.75 32.97
C VAL A 68 -44.31 41.30 31.84
N LEU A 69 -43.19 40.68 32.19
CA LEU A 69 -42.26 40.06 31.26
C LEU A 69 -42.65 38.59 31.02
N LYS A 70 -42.75 38.19 29.75
CA LYS A 70 -42.95 36.80 29.34
C LYS A 70 -41.84 36.39 28.36
N VAL A 71 -41.05 35.39 28.74
CA VAL A 71 -39.94 34.85 27.95
C VAL A 71 -40.27 33.40 27.60
N ALA A 72 -40.25 33.06 26.31
CA ALA A 72 -40.50 31.70 25.87
C ALA A 72 -39.36 30.76 26.31
N PRO A 73 -39.63 29.48 26.62
CA PRO A 73 -38.58 28.50 26.83
C PRO A 73 -37.85 28.20 25.51
N PRO A 74 -36.62 27.64 25.56
CA PRO A 74 -35.95 27.15 24.36
C PRO A 74 -36.81 26.12 23.60
N PRO A 75 -36.71 26.05 22.25
CA PRO A 75 -37.40 25.03 21.46
C PRO A 75 -37.04 23.60 21.90
N PRO A 76 -37.94 22.62 21.70
CA PRO A 76 -37.65 21.23 22.04
C PRO A 76 -36.67 20.62 21.03
N THR A 77 -35.96 19.58 21.44
CA THR A 77 -35.02 18.82 20.61
C THR A 77 -35.60 17.45 20.28
N ILE A 78 -35.69 17.09 19.00
CA ILE A 78 -36.11 15.75 18.56
C ILE A 78 -34.87 14.86 18.46
N THR A 79 -34.72 13.94 19.41
CA THR A 79 -33.55 13.05 19.56
C THR A 79 -33.69 11.74 18.80
N THR A 80 -34.90 11.35 18.40
CA THR A 80 -35.14 10.24 17.46
C THR A 80 -36.02 10.72 16.32
N GLN A 81 -35.43 10.73 15.14
CA GLN A 81 -36.03 11.17 13.88
C GLN A 81 -36.79 10.02 13.20
N LEU A 82 -37.64 10.36 12.23
CA LEU A 82 -38.30 9.37 11.38
C LEU A 82 -37.31 8.78 10.37
N ALA A 83 -37.51 7.53 9.96
CA ALA A 83 -36.82 6.96 8.82
C ALA A 83 -37.24 7.69 7.52
N ALA A 84 -36.34 7.82 6.55
CA ALA A 84 -36.63 8.55 5.31
C ALA A 84 -37.82 7.95 4.51
N LYS A 85 -38.01 6.63 4.57
CA LYS A 85 -39.08 5.90 3.87
C LYS A 85 -39.64 4.78 4.74
N THR A 86 -40.95 4.59 4.70
CA THR A 86 -41.66 3.48 5.34
C THR A 86 -42.62 2.85 4.32
N ASN A 87 -42.56 1.53 4.16
CA ASN A 87 -43.45 0.79 3.25
C ASN A 87 -44.36 -0.10 4.09
N VAL A 88 -45.66 -0.10 3.80
CA VAL A 88 -46.65 -0.96 4.45
C VAL A 88 -47.55 -1.62 3.40
N ILE A 89 -47.99 -2.85 3.66
CA ILE A 89 -48.94 -3.54 2.79
C ILE A 89 -50.36 -3.10 3.17
N ALA A 90 -51.23 -2.89 2.18
CA ALA A 90 -52.62 -2.54 2.41
C ALA A 90 -53.28 -3.55 3.36
N GLY A 91 -53.98 -3.06 4.38
CA GLY A 91 -54.60 -3.87 5.44
C GLY A 91 -53.73 -4.11 6.68
N GLN A 92 -52.42 -3.82 6.64
CA GLN A 92 -51.51 -3.95 7.79
C GLN A 92 -51.42 -2.66 8.61
N SER A 93 -51.04 -2.77 9.88
CA SER A 93 -50.81 -1.60 10.74
C SER A 93 -49.41 -1.00 10.56
N VAL A 94 -49.28 0.32 10.64
CA VAL A 94 -47.99 1.04 10.69
C VAL A 94 -47.98 2.05 11.84
N GLU A 95 -46.83 2.19 12.51
CA GLU A 95 -46.62 3.15 13.60
C GLU A 95 -45.45 4.08 13.24
N LEU A 96 -45.70 5.39 13.27
CA LEU A 96 -44.68 6.44 13.17
C LEU A 96 -44.39 6.96 14.57
N LYS A 97 -43.11 7.14 14.92
CA LYS A 97 -42.70 7.51 16.28
C LYS A 97 -41.52 8.48 16.27
N VAL A 98 -41.58 9.47 17.15
CA VAL A 98 -40.43 10.32 17.47
C VAL A 98 -40.13 10.28 18.97
N VAL A 99 -38.91 10.66 19.33
CA VAL A 99 -38.54 10.96 20.71
C VAL A 99 -38.06 12.40 20.76
N ALA A 100 -38.59 13.17 21.69
CA ALA A 100 -38.24 14.58 21.86
C ALA A 100 -38.01 14.90 23.33
N THR A 101 -37.16 15.89 23.59
CA THR A 101 -36.87 16.45 24.90
C THR A 101 -37.10 17.96 24.88
N GLY A 102 -37.46 18.55 26.01
CA GLY A 102 -37.71 19.99 26.12
C GLY A 102 -38.02 20.40 27.55
N SER A 103 -38.07 21.70 27.80
CA SER A 103 -38.41 22.24 29.13
C SER A 103 -39.93 22.28 29.32
N GLY A 104 -40.45 21.60 30.34
CA GLY A 104 -41.88 21.55 30.63
C GLY A 104 -42.64 20.52 29.79
N ALA A 105 -43.97 20.69 29.68
CA ALA A 105 -44.83 19.74 28.98
C ALA A 105 -44.66 19.84 27.46
N LEU A 106 -44.46 18.69 26.80
CA LEU A 106 -44.38 18.59 25.34
C LEU A 106 -45.76 18.42 24.73
N SER A 107 -45.98 19.03 23.57
CA SER A 107 -47.17 18.84 22.75
C SER A 107 -46.77 18.52 21.33
N TYR A 108 -47.47 17.57 20.71
CA TYR A 108 -47.19 17.07 19.37
C TYR A 108 -48.36 17.39 18.45
N GLN A 109 -48.08 17.58 17.17
CA GLN A 109 -49.09 17.65 16.12
C GLN A 109 -48.54 16.99 14.86
N TRP A 110 -49.12 15.85 14.49
CA TRP A 110 -48.74 15.18 13.25
C TRP A 110 -49.35 15.87 12.04
N THR A 111 -48.61 15.89 10.94
CA THR A 111 -49.07 16.40 9.66
C THR A 111 -48.93 15.34 8.57
N LYS A 112 -49.82 15.41 7.59
CA LYS A 112 -49.75 14.67 6.33
C LYS A 112 -49.77 15.66 5.18
N ASN A 113 -48.78 15.60 4.31
CA ASN A 113 -48.63 16.52 3.17
C ASN A 113 -48.76 18.00 3.58
N GLY A 114 -48.20 18.34 4.75
CA GLY A 114 -48.25 19.70 5.32
C GLY A 114 -49.57 20.09 6.01
N THR A 115 -50.57 19.21 6.07
CA THR A 115 -51.86 19.47 6.73
C THR A 115 -51.94 18.73 8.07
N ASN A 116 -52.43 19.40 9.11
CA ASN A 116 -52.60 18.80 10.44
C ASN A 116 -53.57 17.61 10.40
N ILE A 117 -53.15 16.50 11.00
CA ILE A 117 -54.02 15.34 11.23
C ILE A 117 -54.78 15.58 12.53
N SER A 118 -56.11 15.67 12.44
CA SER A 118 -56.96 15.92 13.60
C SER A 118 -56.77 14.87 14.70
N GLY A 119 -56.58 15.32 15.94
CA GLY A 119 -56.43 14.46 17.12
C GLY A 119 -55.09 13.72 17.25
N ALA A 120 -54.18 13.87 16.28
CA ALA A 120 -52.87 13.20 16.31
C ALA A 120 -51.86 14.02 17.14
N THR A 121 -51.97 13.91 18.47
CA THR A 121 -51.22 14.75 19.43
C THR A 121 -50.26 13.99 20.34
N SER A 122 -49.99 12.72 20.04
CA SER A 122 -49.05 11.87 20.78
C SER A 122 -47.67 11.83 20.10
N SER A 123 -46.65 11.35 20.82
CA SER A 123 -45.31 11.09 20.26
C SER A 123 -45.27 9.95 19.23
N THR A 124 -46.37 9.19 19.13
CA THR A 124 -46.63 8.17 18.12
C THR A 124 -47.89 8.49 17.32
N TYR A 125 -47.91 8.10 16.05
CA TYR A 125 -49.09 8.09 15.19
C TYR A 125 -49.25 6.72 14.54
N LYS A 126 -50.38 6.06 14.80
CA LYS A 126 -50.65 4.70 14.36
C LYS A 126 -51.78 4.67 13.34
N ILE A 127 -51.53 4.02 12.22
CA ILE A 127 -52.54 3.65 11.23
C ILE A 127 -52.80 2.16 11.43
N ALA A 128 -53.99 1.79 11.88
CA ALA A 128 -54.30 0.40 12.27
C ALA A 128 -54.44 -0.55 11.07
N SER A 129 -54.90 -0.03 9.94
CA SER A 129 -55.08 -0.77 8.69
C SER A 129 -54.83 0.19 7.53
N ALA A 130 -53.66 0.10 6.91
CA ALA A 130 -53.23 1.03 5.88
C ALA A 130 -54.04 0.85 4.59
N ALA A 131 -54.49 1.94 3.99
CA ALA A 131 -55.14 2.00 2.69
C ALA A 131 -54.32 2.85 1.71
N ALA A 132 -54.57 2.75 0.40
CA ALA A 132 -53.85 3.53 -0.60
C ALA A 132 -53.90 5.05 -0.33
N ALA A 133 -55.03 5.54 0.20
CA ALA A 133 -55.21 6.93 0.58
C ALA A 133 -54.29 7.37 1.72
N ASP A 134 -53.70 6.45 2.50
CA ASP A 134 -52.78 6.74 3.60
C ASP A 134 -51.36 7.08 3.11
N ALA A 135 -51.01 6.78 1.86
CA ALA A 135 -49.71 7.15 1.32
C ALA A 135 -49.49 8.68 1.34
N GLY A 136 -48.27 9.11 1.61
CA GLY A 136 -47.92 10.54 1.66
C GLY A 136 -46.71 10.85 2.54
N ASN A 137 -46.47 12.15 2.70
CA ASN A 137 -45.36 12.68 3.50
C ASN A 137 -45.85 13.00 4.90
N TYR A 138 -45.19 12.43 5.91
CA TYR A 138 -45.52 12.62 7.32
C TYR A 138 -44.38 13.30 8.07
N ASN A 139 -44.71 14.23 8.95
CA ASN A 139 -43.82 14.79 9.95
C ASN A 139 -44.63 15.18 11.20
N VAL A 140 -43.94 15.51 12.28
CA VAL A 140 -44.56 15.97 13.53
C VAL A 140 -43.93 17.28 13.97
N ILE A 141 -44.78 18.21 14.38
CA ILE A 141 -44.40 19.48 14.98
C ILE A 141 -44.47 19.32 16.49
N VAL A 142 -43.42 19.73 17.18
CA VAL A 142 -43.28 19.61 18.63
C VAL A 142 -43.03 21.00 19.23
N ILE A 143 -43.79 21.32 20.28
CA ILE A 143 -43.57 22.51 21.13
C ILE A 143 -43.44 22.07 22.59
N ASN A 144 -42.85 22.94 23.41
CA ASN A 144 -42.85 22.81 24.87
C ASN A 144 -43.38 24.09 25.52
N THR A 145 -44.10 23.95 26.62
CA THR A 145 -44.72 25.09 27.32
C THR A 145 -44.22 25.19 28.75
N VAL A 146 -43.79 26.39 29.15
CA VAL A 146 -43.41 26.75 30.53
C VAL A 146 -44.18 28.00 30.92
N ASN A 147 -44.83 27.99 32.09
CA ASN A 147 -45.58 29.14 32.62
C ASN A 147 -46.60 29.74 31.61
N SER A 148 -47.30 28.87 30.89
CA SER A 148 -48.29 29.24 29.85
C SER A 148 -47.70 30.02 28.66
N VAL A 149 -46.38 29.96 28.44
CA VAL A 149 -45.70 30.49 27.27
C VAL A 149 -45.13 29.33 26.46
N ALA A 150 -45.55 29.20 25.21
CA ALA A 150 -45.06 28.18 24.28
C ALA A 150 -43.68 28.58 23.71
N SER A 151 -42.83 27.61 23.47
CA SER A 151 -41.61 27.77 22.68
C SER A 151 -41.91 27.94 21.18
N ALA A 152 -40.88 28.28 20.41
CA ALA A 152 -40.95 28.11 18.96
C ALA A 152 -41.01 26.61 18.59
N PRO A 153 -41.73 26.24 17.52
CA PRO A 153 -41.91 24.85 17.12
C PRO A 153 -40.64 24.23 16.53
N THR A 154 -40.42 22.95 16.82
CA THR A 154 -39.43 22.09 16.16
C THR A 154 -40.15 21.03 15.33
N THR A 155 -39.79 20.89 14.05
CA THR A 155 -40.39 19.89 13.15
C THR A 155 -39.44 18.73 12.94
N SER A 156 -39.95 17.50 12.92
CA SER A 156 -39.15 16.32 12.57
C SER A 156 -38.72 16.34 11.10
N SER A 157 -37.76 15.49 10.77
CA SER A 157 -37.57 15.01 9.39
C SER A 157 -38.88 14.45 8.82
N THR A 158 -39.00 14.47 7.49
CA THR A 158 -40.16 13.95 6.77
C THR A 158 -39.93 12.49 6.40
N THR A 159 -40.92 11.63 6.64
CA THR A 159 -40.95 10.25 6.14
C THR A 159 -41.95 10.10 5.00
N VAL A 160 -41.58 9.35 3.96
CA VAL A 160 -42.49 8.98 2.87
C VAL A 160 -43.13 7.63 3.21
N LEU A 161 -44.43 7.62 3.50
CA LEU A 161 -45.21 6.40 3.66
C LEU A 161 -45.72 5.94 2.29
N THR A 162 -45.36 4.73 1.87
CA THR A 162 -45.94 4.08 0.69
C THR A 162 -46.78 2.88 1.10
N VAL A 163 -47.96 2.75 0.47
CA VAL A 163 -48.88 1.63 0.71
C VAL A 163 -48.92 0.76 -0.53
N VAL A 164 -48.46 -0.48 -0.39
CA VAL A 164 -48.39 -1.47 -1.49
C VAL A 164 -49.65 -2.32 -1.46
N SER A 165 -50.28 -2.55 -2.62
CA SER A 165 -51.45 -3.43 -2.71
C SER A 165 -51.13 -4.84 -2.18
N ALA A 166 -52.08 -5.47 -1.48
CA ALA A 166 -51.94 -6.84 -0.98
C ALA A 166 -51.77 -7.88 -2.10
N THR A 167 -52.13 -7.53 -3.34
CA THR A 167 -51.99 -8.37 -4.54
C THR A 167 -50.88 -7.92 -5.49
N ALA A 168 -49.98 -7.04 -5.04
CA ALA A 168 -48.91 -6.52 -5.89
C ALA A 168 -47.88 -7.62 -6.24
N ALA A 169 -47.73 -7.90 -7.53
CA ALA A 169 -46.60 -8.65 -8.06
C ALA A 169 -45.27 -7.86 -7.86
N PRO A 170 -44.10 -8.51 -7.93
CA PRO A 170 -42.84 -7.83 -7.70
C PRO A 170 -42.50 -6.83 -8.82
N THR A 171 -41.93 -5.69 -8.43
CA THR A 171 -41.40 -4.65 -9.32
C THR A 171 -39.97 -4.32 -8.89
N ILE A 172 -39.01 -4.36 -9.83
CA ILE A 172 -37.63 -3.96 -9.57
C ILE A 172 -37.54 -2.44 -9.56
N THR A 173 -37.10 -1.88 -8.42
CA THR A 173 -36.93 -0.43 -8.23
C THR A 173 -35.52 0.03 -8.53
N THR A 174 -34.53 -0.86 -8.38
CA THR A 174 -33.13 -0.60 -8.71
C THR A 174 -32.56 -1.79 -9.46
N GLN A 175 -32.15 -1.58 -10.70
CA GLN A 175 -31.54 -2.59 -11.55
C GLN A 175 -30.10 -2.90 -11.11
N PRO A 176 -29.59 -4.12 -11.32
CA PRO A 176 -28.16 -4.37 -11.21
C PRO A 176 -27.39 -3.52 -12.23
N SER A 177 -26.11 -3.26 -11.96
CA SER A 177 -25.21 -2.51 -12.85
C SER A 177 -24.10 -3.42 -13.40
N PRO A 178 -23.61 -3.15 -14.64
CA PRO A 178 -22.45 -3.86 -15.16
C PRO A 178 -21.20 -3.53 -14.34
N GLN A 179 -20.27 -4.48 -14.26
CA GLN A 179 -19.01 -4.31 -13.54
C GLN A 179 -17.82 -4.79 -14.38
N SER A 180 -16.72 -4.05 -14.29
CA SER A 180 -15.42 -4.42 -14.83
C SER A 180 -14.43 -4.49 -13.69
N VAL A 181 -13.90 -5.68 -13.43
CA VAL A 181 -13.03 -5.96 -12.28
C VAL A 181 -11.78 -6.73 -12.73
N SER A 182 -10.76 -6.75 -11.89
CA SER A 182 -9.60 -7.61 -12.09
C SER A 182 -9.84 -8.99 -11.47
N ILE A 183 -9.11 -10.01 -11.93
CA ILE A 183 -9.06 -11.29 -11.22
C ILE A 183 -8.67 -11.04 -9.75
N GLY A 184 -9.38 -11.68 -8.82
CA GLY A 184 -9.15 -11.55 -7.37
C GLY A 184 -10.12 -10.62 -6.65
N ASP A 185 -10.70 -9.63 -7.35
CA ASP A 185 -11.60 -8.65 -6.74
C ASP A 185 -12.90 -9.28 -6.22
N THR A 186 -13.47 -8.74 -5.14
CA THR A 186 -14.84 -9.11 -4.73
C THR A 186 -15.88 -8.36 -5.57
N VAL A 187 -16.80 -9.08 -6.18
CA VAL A 187 -17.92 -8.55 -7.00
C VAL A 187 -19.21 -8.58 -6.20
N PHE A 188 -20.01 -7.52 -6.31
CA PHE A 188 -21.36 -7.48 -5.76
C PHE A 188 -22.36 -7.08 -6.85
N LEU A 189 -23.21 -8.02 -7.27
CA LEU A 189 -24.37 -7.74 -8.11
C LEU A 189 -25.60 -7.60 -7.21
N LYS A 190 -26.30 -6.47 -7.29
CA LYS A 190 -27.39 -6.11 -6.36
C LYS A 190 -28.65 -5.72 -7.11
N VAL A 191 -29.81 -6.06 -6.55
CA VAL A 191 -31.12 -5.60 -7.02
C VAL A 191 -31.92 -5.07 -5.83
N GLU A 192 -32.77 -4.07 -6.05
CA GLU A 192 -33.82 -3.70 -5.11
C GLU A 192 -35.19 -3.91 -5.77
N ALA A 193 -36.12 -4.50 -5.03
CA ALA A 193 -37.45 -4.78 -5.50
C ALA A 193 -38.50 -4.53 -4.42
N ALA A 194 -39.71 -4.20 -4.85
CA ALA A 194 -40.90 -4.05 -4.03
C ALA A 194 -41.99 -5.01 -4.51
N GLY A 195 -42.87 -5.45 -3.61
CA GLY A 195 -44.00 -6.33 -3.94
C GLY A 195 -44.72 -6.74 -2.67
N ALA A 196 -45.87 -7.40 -2.81
CA ALA A 196 -46.60 -7.92 -1.65
C ALA A 196 -45.87 -9.13 -1.04
N GLY A 197 -45.90 -9.25 0.29
CA GLY A 197 -45.33 -10.39 1.01
C GLY A 197 -43.81 -10.54 0.87
N THR A 198 -43.32 -11.74 1.18
CA THR A 198 -41.90 -12.09 1.08
C THR A 198 -41.49 -12.24 -0.39
N LEU A 199 -40.41 -11.57 -0.78
CA LEU A 199 -39.81 -11.71 -2.11
C LEU A 199 -38.78 -12.86 -2.12
N SER A 200 -38.79 -13.65 -3.19
CA SER A 200 -37.79 -14.67 -3.49
C SER A 200 -36.96 -14.28 -4.71
N TYR A 201 -35.67 -14.57 -4.68
CA TYR A 201 -34.72 -14.21 -5.75
C TYR A 201 -34.10 -15.46 -6.36
N GLN A 202 -33.73 -15.39 -7.63
CA GLN A 202 -32.91 -16.41 -8.28
C GLN A 202 -32.03 -15.74 -9.34
N TRP A 203 -30.72 -15.70 -9.11
CA TRP A 203 -29.76 -15.18 -10.09
C TRP A 203 -29.49 -16.21 -11.18
N ALA A 204 -29.26 -15.72 -12.40
CA ALA A 204 -28.90 -16.50 -13.56
C ALA A 204 -27.69 -15.88 -14.26
N LYS A 205 -26.78 -16.74 -14.74
CA LYS A 205 -25.65 -16.38 -15.58
C LYS A 205 -25.87 -16.94 -16.97
N ASN A 206 -25.81 -16.09 -18.00
CA ASN A 206 -26.01 -16.46 -19.41
C ASN A 206 -27.31 -17.26 -19.63
N GLY A 207 -28.38 -16.91 -18.90
CA GLY A 207 -29.68 -17.57 -18.97
C GLY A 207 -29.83 -18.83 -18.11
N SER A 208 -28.77 -19.32 -17.47
CA SER A 208 -28.82 -20.50 -16.58
C SER A 208 -28.82 -20.11 -15.11
N ASN A 209 -29.70 -20.71 -14.31
CA ASN A 209 -29.80 -20.45 -12.87
C ASN A 209 -28.49 -20.80 -12.15
N ILE A 210 -28.05 -19.90 -11.27
CA ILE A 210 -26.91 -20.11 -10.38
C ILE A 210 -27.43 -20.77 -9.09
N SER A 211 -26.97 -21.98 -8.80
CA SER A 211 -27.41 -22.72 -7.61
C SER A 211 -27.13 -21.93 -6.32
N GLY A 212 -28.12 -21.85 -5.42
CA GLY A 212 -28.01 -21.18 -4.12
C GLY A 212 -27.99 -19.64 -4.15
N ALA A 213 -28.00 -19.01 -5.33
CA ALA A 213 -28.00 -17.56 -5.46
C ALA A 213 -29.43 -16.98 -5.31
N THR A 214 -29.97 -17.06 -4.09
CA THR A 214 -31.38 -16.74 -3.79
C THR A 214 -31.59 -15.45 -2.98
N SER A 215 -30.57 -14.59 -2.92
CA SER A 215 -30.57 -13.33 -2.19
C SER A 215 -30.64 -12.12 -3.14
N ALA A 216 -31.08 -10.97 -2.63
CA ALA A 216 -31.10 -9.71 -3.38
C ALA A 216 -29.70 -9.22 -3.82
N THR A 217 -28.65 -9.71 -3.17
CA THR A 217 -27.25 -9.53 -3.57
C THR A 217 -26.64 -10.88 -3.91
N TYR A 218 -25.99 -10.97 -5.07
CA TYR A 218 -25.09 -12.06 -5.43
C TYR A 218 -23.64 -11.58 -5.30
N THR A 219 -22.89 -12.26 -4.43
CA THR A 219 -21.50 -11.93 -4.15
C THR A 219 -20.59 -12.96 -4.81
N ILE A 220 -19.55 -12.47 -5.48
CA ILE A 220 -18.44 -13.30 -5.96
C ILE A 220 -17.22 -12.86 -5.13
N PRO A 221 -16.84 -13.59 -4.07
CA PRO A 221 -15.75 -13.19 -3.17
C PRO A 221 -14.42 -12.96 -3.90
N MET A 222 -14.19 -13.70 -4.98
CA MET A 222 -12.98 -13.64 -5.80
C MET A 222 -13.35 -13.74 -7.28
N ALA A 223 -13.23 -12.64 -8.02
CA ALA A 223 -13.53 -12.54 -9.45
C ALA A 223 -12.55 -13.37 -10.27
N LEU A 224 -13.05 -14.02 -11.31
CA LEU A 224 -12.27 -14.89 -12.19
C LEU A 224 -12.77 -14.72 -13.63
N THR A 225 -11.95 -15.05 -14.62
CA THR A 225 -12.37 -14.97 -16.03
C THR A 225 -13.58 -15.88 -16.32
N THR A 226 -13.71 -17.01 -15.62
CA THR A 226 -14.88 -17.89 -15.68
C THR A 226 -16.14 -17.29 -15.08
N HIS A 227 -16.04 -16.20 -14.29
CA HIS A 227 -17.19 -15.43 -13.81
C HIS A 227 -17.65 -14.38 -14.83
N ALA A 228 -16.85 -14.05 -15.85
CA ALA A 228 -17.29 -13.12 -16.88
C ALA A 228 -18.54 -13.64 -17.61
N GLY A 229 -19.46 -12.75 -17.95
CA GLY A 229 -20.72 -13.08 -18.61
C GLY A 229 -21.86 -12.14 -18.25
N ASN A 230 -23.05 -12.49 -18.70
CA ASN A 230 -24.27 -11.72 -18.50
C ASN A 230 -25.06 -12.27 -17.32
N TYR A 231 -25.43 -11.39 -16.39
CA TYR A 231 -26.17 -11.73 -15.18
C TYR A 231 -27.54 -11.07 -15.16
N SER A 232 -28.53 -11.81 -14.69
CA SER A 232 -29.89 -11.32 -14.42
C SER A 232 -30.45 -12.00 -13.18
N VAL A 233 -31.51 -11.44 -12.60
CA VAL A 233 -32.20 -12.02 -11.44
C VAL A 233 -33.71 -12.02 -11.67
N VAL A 234 -34.36 -13.13 -11.34
CA VAL A 234 -35.81 -13.23 -11.27
C VAL A 234 -36.22 -12.95 -9.83
N VAL A 235 -37.14 -12.00 -9.64
CA VAL A 235 -37.76 -11.68 -8.35
C VAL A 235 -39.21 -12.15 -8.39
N SER A 236 -39.63 -12.95 -7.42
CA SER A 236 -40.96 -13.56 -7.39
C SER A 236 -41.63 -13.43 -6.02
N ASN A 237 -42.96 -13.48 -6.03
CA ASN A 237 -43.80 -13.67 -4.85
C ASN A 237 -45.04 -14.49 -5.25
N ALA A 238 -45.99 -14.68 -4.32
CA ALA A 238 -47.22 -15.44 -4.59
C ALA A 238 -48.12 -14.83 -5.70
N ASN A 239 -47.90 -13.56 -6.07
CA ASN A 239 -48.72 -12.83 -7.03
C ASN A 239 -48.06 -12.71 -8.43
N GLY A 240 -46.83 -13.18 -8.61
CA GLY A 240 -46.15 -13.17 -9.91
C GLY A 240 -44.63 -13.06 -9.80
N SER A 241 -43.99 -12.77 -10.94
CA SER A 241 -42.54 -12.57 -11.01
C SER A 241 -42.17 -11.47 -12.01
N THR A 242 -40.98 -10.91 -11.84
CA THR A 242 -40.35 -9.95 -12.76
C THR A 242 -38.86 -10.29 -12.89
N THR A 243 -38.26 -9.95 -14.04
CA THR A 243 -36.84 -10.23 -14.32
C THR A 243 -36.08 -8.93 -14.51
N SER A 244 -34.86 -8.84 -13.97
CA SER A 244 -34.00 -7.69 -14.15
C SER A 244 -33.50 -7.54 -15.58
N ASN A 245 -32.94 -6.36 -15.88
CA ASN A 245 -32.06 -6.21 -17.04
C ASN A 245 -30.88 -7.19 -16.92
N SER A 246 -30.39 -7.63 -18.07
CA SER A 246 -29.15 -8.39 -18.17
C SER A 246 -27.96 -7.44 -18.10
N VAL A 247 -27.02 -7.66 -17.16
CA VAL A 247 -25.81 -6.84 -17.00
C VAL A 247 -24.55 -7.66 -17.22
N ALA A 248 -23.54 -7.04 -17.86
CA ALA A 248 -22.26 -7.69 -18.11
C ALA A 248 -21.33 -7.57 -16.89
N LEU A 249 -20.73 -8.69 -16.51
CA LEU A 249 -19.52 -8.75 -15.69
C LEU A 249 -18.35 -9.06 -16.61
N SER A 250 -17.38 -8.15 -16.70
CA SER A 250 -16.09 -8.41 -17.36
C SER A 250 -15.02 -8.57 -16.30
N VAL A 251 -14.22 -9.63 -16.39
CA VAL A 251 -13.08 -9.85 -15.50
C VAL A 251 -11.79 -9.81 -16.33
N ALA A 252 -10.97 -8.80 -16.07
CA ALA A 252 -9.70 -8.60 -16.76
C ALA A 252 -8.57 -9.28 -16.00
N GLN A 253 -7.64 -9.88 -16.75
CA GLN A 253 -6.35 -10.31 -16.22
C GLN A 253 -5.36 -9.15 -16.44
N ASP A 254 -4.70 -8.66 -15.40
CA ASP A 254 -3.52 -7.83 -15.60
C ASP A 254 -2.36 -8.73 -16.05
N THR A 255 -2.15 -8.78 -17.37
CA THR A 255 -1.08 -9.56 -17.99
C THR A 255 0.20 -8.74 -18.17
N SER A 256 0.23 -7.47 -17.74
CA SER A 256 1.44 -6.66 -17.81
C SER A 256 2.43 -7.18 -16.75
N ALA A 257 3.64 -7.51 -17.21
CA ALA A 257 4.70 -7.88 -16.30
C ALA A 257 5.17 -6.63 -15.55
N PHE A 258 5.25 -6.70 -14.22
CA PHE A 258 5.88 -5.64 -13.43
C PHE A 258 7.34 -5.47 -13.87
N ARG A 259 7.81 -4.22 -13.93
CA ARG A 259 9.22 -3.92 -14.23
C ARG A 259 10.05 -4.17 -12.97
N PRO A 260 11.10 -5.00 -13.01
CA PRO A 260 11.90 -5.25 -11.81
C PRO A 260 12.54 -3.96 -11.28
N ASP A 261 12.47 -3.72 -9.98
CA ASP A 261 13.15 -2.64 -9.24
C ASP A 261 14.55 -3.08 -8.79
N SER A 262 15.31 -3.73 -9.68
CA SER A 262 16.46 -4.56 -9.30
C SER A 262 17.43 -4.86 -10.45
N ALA A 263 18.34 -5.82 -10.29
CA ALA A 263 19.36 -6.15 -11.29
C ALA A 263 18.80 -6.52 -12.68
N ALA A 264 17.53 -6.97 -12.75
CA ALA A 264 16.82 -7.28 -13.97
C ALA A 264 15.93 -6.12 -14.51
N ALA A 265 16.13 -4.86 -14.09
CA ALA A 265 15.22 -3.73 -14.36
C ALA A 265 14.88 -3.42 -15.83
N THR A 266 15.67 -3.94 -16.78
CA THR A 266 15.44 -3.81 -18.22
C THR A 266 14.63 -4.97 -18.82
N THR A 267 14.29 -5.98 -18.02
CA THR A 267 13.60 -7.19 -18.48
C THR A 267 12.14 -6.88 -18.81
N THR A 268 11.74 -7.21 -20.03
CA THR A 268 10.39 -7.06 -20.56
C THR A 268 9.77 -8.39 -21.01
N GLY A 269 10.56 -9.46 -21.04
CA GLY A 269 10.12 -10.80 -21.41
C GLY A 269 9.61 -10.85 -22.85
N GLY A 270 8.47 -11.50 -23.04
CA GLY A 270 7.81 -11.66 -24.33
C GLY A 270 6.77 -10.60 -24.66
N ALA A 271 6.77 -9.46 -23.97
CA ALA A 271 5.74 -8.42 -24.10
C ALA A 271 5.55 -7.86 -25.51
N THR A 272 6.55 -7.98 -26.40
CA THR A 272 6.46 -7.56 -27.81
C THR A 272 5.82 -8.60 -28.74
N GLY A 273 5.54 -9.80 -28.23
CA GLY A 273 4.98 -10.92 -28.98
C GLY A 273 3.53 -11.23 -28.63
N PRO A 274 2.90 -12.21 -29.32
CA PRO A 274 1.54 -12.64 -29.01
C PRO A 274 1.45 -13.33 -27.65
N THR A 275 0.24 -13.31 -27.08
CA THR A 275 -0.12 -14.15 -25.93
C THR A 275 -0.68 -15.49 -26.42
N VAL A 276 -0.13 -16.60 -25.94
CA VAL A 276 -0.51 -17.97 -26.34
C VAL A 276 -0.93 -18.78 -25.11
N PRO A 277 -2.14 -19.38 -25.10
CA PRO A 277 -2.54 -20.30 -24.04
C PRO A 277 -1.87 -21.66 -24.21
N VAL A 278 -1.47 -22.27 -23.09
CA VAL A 278 -0.78 -23.56 -23.05
C VAL A 278 -1.34 -24.40 -21.90
N SER A 279 -1.64 -25.66 -22.18
CA SER A 279 -2.14 -26.63 -21.20
C SER A 279 -1.45 -27.99 -21.27
N THR A 280 -0.54 -28.18 -22.23
CA THR A 280 0.19 -29.45 -22.43
C THR A 280 1.70 -29.24 -22.53
N ALA A 281 2.48 -30.29 -22.27
CA ALA A 281 3.94 -30.24 -22.37
C ALA A 281 4.42 -29.96 -23.80
N ALA A 282 3.73 -30.48 -24.81
CA ALA A 282 4.06 -30.28 -26.22
C ALA A 282 3.86 -28.81 -26.64
N GLU A 283 2.75 -28.19 -26.23
CA GLU A 283 2.48 -26.77 -26.47
C GLU A 283 3.49 -25.87 -25.73
N LEU A 284 3.82 -26.20 -24.48
CA LEU A 284 4.81 -25.44 -23.71
C LEU A 284 6.16 -25.49 -24.42
N LYS A 285 6.61 -26.69 -24.83
CA LYS A 285 7.86 -26.88 -25.56
C LYS A 285 7.87 -26.08 -26.86
N LEU A 286 6.81 -26.21 -27.67
CA LEU A 286 6.70 -25.53 -28.96
C LEU A 286 6.89 -24.01 -28.83
N ASN A 287 6.22 -23.40 -27.85
CA ASN A 287 6.24 -21.96 -27.68
C ASN A 287 7.49 -21.46 -26.95
N ALA A 288 7.93 -22.15 -25.88
CA ALA A 288 9.09 -21.73 -25.09
C ALA A 288 10.42 -21.88 -25.85
N GLU A 289 10.54 -22.90 -26.70
CA GLU A 289 11.75 -23.16 -27.49
C GLU A 289 11.78 -22.43 -28.84
N SER A 290 10.69 -21.72 -29.19
CA SER A 290 10.61 -20.90 -30.40
C SER A 290 11.50 -19.65 -30.29
N PRO A 291 12.14 -19.20 -31.39
CA PRO A 291 12.87 -17.92 -31.40
C PRO A 291 11.95 -16.70 -31.31
N THR A 292 10.64 -16.86 -31.56
CA THR A 292 9.67 -15.75 -31.60
C THR A 292 9.35 -15.27 -30.19
N ALA A 293 9.34 -13.96 -29.96
CA ALA A 293 8.89 -13.41 -28.68
C ALA A 293 7.42 -13.80 -28.41
N CYS A 294 7.08 -14.17 -27.18
CA CYS A 294 5.68 -14.45 -26.82
C CYS A 294 5.46 -14.47 -25.30
N VAL A 295 4.22 -14.21 -24.91
CA VAL A 295 3.70 -14.44 -23.56
C VAL A 295 2.98 -15.78 -23.54
N ILE A 296 3.44 -16.72 -22.73
CA ILE A 296 2.92 -18.09 -22.62
C ILE A 296 2.08 -18.18 -21.35
N ASN A 297 0.76 -18.34 -21.51
CA ASN A 297 -0.18 -18.52 -20.41
C ASN A 297 -0.33 -20.02 -20.10
N VAL A 298 0.36 -20.47 -19.06
CA VAL A 298 0.35 -21.86 -18.61
C VAL A 298 -0.86 -22.09 -17.70
N SER A 299 -1.67 -23.09 -18.00
CA SER A 299 -2.84 -23.45 -17.18
C SER A 299 -2.82 -24.94 -16.81
N GLY A 300 -3.43 -25.28 -15.67
CA GLY A 300 -3.45 -26.65 -15.17
C GLY A 300 -2.07 -27.18 -14.75
N THR A 301 -1.94 -28.51 -14.67
CA THR A 301 -0.69 -29.18 -14.33
C THR A 301 -0.05 -29.79 -15.58
N ILE A 302 1.18 -29.38 -15.88
CA ILE A 302 1.96 -29.87 -17.02
C ILE A 302 3.15 -30.68 -16.51
N SER A 303 3.14 -31.99 -16.78
CA SER A 303 4.29 -32.87 -16.50
C SER A 303 5.20 -32.96 -17.71
N LEU A 304 6.49 -32.69 -17.50
CA LEU A 304 7.50 -32.68 -18.54
C LEU A 304 8.26 -34.01 -18.58
N SER A 305 8.52 -34.53 -19.78
CA SER A 305 9.37 -35.72 -19.98
C SER A 305 10.87 -35.39 -19.99
N GLY A 306 11.22 -34.11 -19.98
CA GLY A 306 12.60 -33.59 -19.98
C GLY A 306 12.60 -32.06 -19.88
N PRO A 307 13.78 -31.42 -19.76
CA PRO A 307 13.88 -29.97 -19.66
C PRO A 307 13.29 -29.25 -20.88
N ILE A 308 12.63 -28.12 -20.63
CA ILE A 308 12.19 -27.19 -21.68
C ILE A 308 13.27 -26.11 -21.85
N MET A 309 13.83 -26.03 -23.06
CA MET A 309 14.93 -25.11 -23.36
C MET A 309 14.43 -23.71 -23.70
N VAL A 310 14.10 -22.92 -22.68
CA VAL A 310 13.51 -21.58 -22.83
C VAL A 310 14.44 -20.66 -23.63
N LYS A 311 13.91 -20.05 -24.69
CA LYS A 311 14.60 -19.05 -25.51
C LYS A 311 14.41 -17.62 -25.01
N SER A 312 15.15 -16.69 -25.59
CA SER A 312 15.03 -15.26 -25.30
C SER A 312 13.64 -14.70 -25.59
N ASN A 313 13.34 -13.55 -24.96
CA ASN A 313 12.10 -12.79 -25.16
C ASN A 313 10.84 -13.60 -24.84
N LYS A 314 10.84 -14.30 -23.71
CA LYS A 314 9.70 -15.09 -23.25
C LYS A 314 9.15 -14.54 -21.95
N THR A 315 7.84 -14.50 -21.83
CA THR A 315 7.17 -14.42 -20.53
C THR A 315 6.41 -15.72 -20.34
N ILE A 316 6.84 -16.57 -19.42
CA ILE A 316 6.10 -17.78 -19.05
C ILE A 316 5.34 -17.44 -17.78
N GLN A 317 4.01 -17.41 -17.86
CA GLN A 317 3.19 -16.97 -16.74
C GLN A 317 2.04 -17.91 -16.45
N GLY A 318 1.67 -18.01 -15.18
CA GLY A 318 0.57 -18.85 -14.76
C GLY A 318 -0.81 -18.24 -15.00
N GLN A 319 -1.73 -19.08 -15.45
CA GLN A 319 -3.15 -18.80 -15.54
C GLN A 319 -3.89 -19.72 -14.57
N VAL A 320 -4.48 -19.12 -13.55
CA VAL A 320 -5.31 -19.84 -12.56
C VAL A 320 -6.58 -20.34 -13.24
N LEU A 321 -6.89 -21.62 -13.03
CA LEU A 321 -8.15 -22.23 -13.46
C LEU A 321 -9.03 -22.44 -12.24
N VAL A 322 -10.34 -22.22 -12.41
CA VAL A 322 -11.33 -22.54 -11.38
C VAL A 322 -12.49 -23.26 -12.03
N ASP A 323 -12.84 -24.41 -11.49
CA ASP A 323 -13.92 -25.23 -12.03
C ASP A 323 -15.31 -24.76 -11.57
N SER A 324 -16.36 -25.41 -12.07
CA SER A 324 -17.75 -25.09 -11.74
C SER A 324 -18.12 -25.28 -10.27
N THR A 325 -17.27 -25.93 -9.46
CA THR A 325 -17.44 -26.11 -8.03
C THR A 325 -16.71 -25.04 -7.20
N GLY A 326 -15.98 -24.14 -7.85
CA GLY A 326 -15.14 -23.14 -7.19
C GLY A 326 -13.76 -23.66 -6.80
N LYS A 327 -13.36 -24.87 -7.22
CA LYS A 327 -12.04 -25.40 -6.92
C LYS A 327 -10.98 -24.69 -7.75
N VAL A 328 -10.03 -24.06 -7.07
CA VAL A 328 -8.86 -23.40 -7.68
C VAL A 328 -7.79 -24.43 -8.03
N THR A 329 -7.31 -24.38 -9.27
CA THR A 329 -6.15 -25.13 -9.75
C THR A 329 -5.07 -24.14 -10.13
N LEU A 330 -3.97 -24.17 -9.38
CA LEU A 330 -2.80 -23.34 -9.65
C LEU A 330 -2.00 -23.90 -10.82
N PRO A 331 -1.51 -23.04 -11.73
CA PRO A 331 -0.73 -23.45 -12.89
C PRO A 331 0.60 -24.05 -12.43
N THR A 332 0.77 -25.34 -12.71
CA THR A 332 1.86 -26.15 -12.17
C THR A 332 2.70 -26.75 -13.29
N ILE A 333 4.03 -26.62 -13.20
CA ILE A 333 4.98 -27.32 -14.06
C ILE A 333 5.73 -28.35 -13.21
N MET A 334 5.59 -29.62 -13.59
CA MET A 334 6.38 -30.71 -13.01
C MET A 334 7.53 -31.05 -13.95
N GLY A 335 8.72 -30.52 -13.67
CA GLY A 335 9.92 -30.66 -14.48
C GLY A 335 10.79 -29.41 -14.46
N SER A 336 11.65 -29.25 -15.46
CA SER A 336 12.65 -28.19 -15.50
C SER A 336 12.41 -27.16 -16.60
N LEU A 337 12.50 -25.88 -16.26
CA LEU A 337 12.64 -24.77 -17.20
C LEU A 337 14.13 -24.38 -17.29
N ASP A 338 14.73 -24.59 -18.45
CA ASP A 338 16.18 -24.47 -18.64
C ASP A 338 16.53 -23.35 -19.63
N LEU A 339 17.20 -22.32 -19.14
CA LEU A 339 17.64 -21.14 -19.89
C LEU A 339 19.11 -21.25 -20.33
N SER A 340 19.68 -22.46 -20.38
CA SER A 340 21.09 -22.67 -20.73
C SER A 340 21.42 -22.60 -22.23
N SER A 341 20.41 -22.34 -23.08
CA SER A 341 20.55 -22.44 -24.53
C SER A 341 21.25 -21.26 -25.22
N GLY A 342 22.53 -21.04 -24.86
CA GLY A 342 23.46 -20.20 -25.61
C GLY A 342 23.21 -18.69 -25.51
N GLY A 343 23.34 -18.11 -24.32
CA GLY A 343 23.25 -16.65 -24.17
C GLY A 343 21.81 -16.12 -24.07
N VAL A 344 20.88 -16.91 -23.52
CA VAL A 344 19.46 -16.53 -23.39
C VAL A 344 19.34 -15.19 -22.67
N SER A 345 18.43 -14.33 -23.13
CA SER A 345 18.19 -13.07 -22.45
C SER A 345 16.74 -12.60 -22.49
N ASN A 346 16.39 -11.71 -21.57
CA ASN A 346 15.08 -11.07 -21.51
C ASN A 346 13.95 -12.10 -21.30
N VAL A 347 13.98 -12.80 -20.17
CA VAL A 347 12.99 -13.84 -19.83
C VAL A 347 12.31 -13.50 -18.52
N ILE A 348 10.98 -13.62 -18.49
CA ILE A 348 10.16 -13.50 -17.29
C ILE A 348 9.50 -14.86 -17.02
N ILE A 349 9.60 -15.33 -15.78
CA ILE A 349 8.88 -16.50 -15.26
C ILE A 349 8.06 -16.01 -14.08
N ARG A 350 6.72 -16.07 -14.16
CA ARG A 350 5.89 -15.53 -13.08
C ARG A 350 4.62 -16.29 -12.76
N GLY A 351 4.22 -16.29 -11.49
CA GLY A 351 2.92 -16.84 -11.11
C GLY A 351 2.80 -18.35 -11.34
N LEU A 352 3.91 -19.10 -11.23
CA LEU A 352 3.92 -20.54 -11.50
C LEU A 352 4.23 -21.33 -10.25
N THR A 353 3.61 -22.49 -10.13
CA THR A 353 4.03 -23.53 -9.20
C THR A 353 4.98 -24.47 -9.93
N ILE A 354 6.19 -24.68 -9.43
CA ILE A 354 7.22 -25.49 -10.10
C ILE A 354 7.78 -26.53 -9.13
N THR A 355 7.79 -27.80 -9.56
CA THR A 355 8.37 -28.90 -8.80
C THR A 355 9.09 -29.87 -9.75
N ASN A 356 10.12 -30.56 -9.27
CA ASN A 356 10.85 -31.53 -10.09
C ASN A 356 11.39 -32.69 -9.24
N PRO A 357 10.50 -33.55 -8.70
CA PRO A 357 10.91 -34.65 -7.82
C PRO A 357 11.58 -35.82 -8.57
N GLY A 358 11.68 -35.74 -9.91
CA GLY A 358 12.25 -36.79 -10.74
C GLY A 358 13.77 -36.94 -10.62
N THR A 359 14.30 -38.04 -11.15
CA THR A 359 15.73 -38.40 -11.03
C THR A 359 16.64 -37.78 -12.10
N THR A 360 16.10 -37.22 -13.19
CA THR A 360 16.89 -36.63 -14.29
C THR A 360 16.85 -35.10 -14.25
N GLY A 361 18.01 -34.46 -14.08
CA GLY A 361 18.15 -33.00 -14.16
C GLY A 361 17.33 -32.23 -13.13
N GLY A 362 17.13 -32.80 -11.93
CA GLY A 362 16.12 -32.47 -10.91
C GLY A 362 15.97 -31.03 -10.41
N THR A 363 16.62 -30.04 -11.03
CA THR A 363 16.44 -28.61 -10.72
C THR A 363 15.16 -28.06 -11.34
N GLY A 364 14.44 -27.19 -10.62
CA GLY A 364 13.20 -26.56 -11.10
C GLY A 364 13.45 -25.53 -12.20
N ILE A 365 14.27 -24.51 -11.92
CA ILE A 365 14.68 -23.50 -12.90
C ILE A 365 16.20 -23.46 -13.02
N VAL A 366 16.71 -23.55 -14.25
CA VAL A 366 18.14 -23.49 -14.56
C VAL A 366 18.44 -22.22 -15.36
N VAL A 367 19.32 -21.37 -14.86
CA VAL A 367 19.76 -20.11 -15.48
C VAL A 367 21.26 -20.18 -15.71
N ARG A 368 21.70 -20.49 -16.93
CA ARG A 368 23.12 -20.67 -17.26
C ARG A 368 23.51 -19.83 -18.46
N ASN A 369 24.57 -19.02 -18.32
CA ASN A 369 24.99 -18.08 -19.36
C ASN A 369 23.79 -17.28 -19.92
N ALA A 370 22.94 -16.77 -19.02
CA ALA A 370 21.73 -16.04 -19.36
C ALA A 370 21.73 -14.65 -18.70
N SER A 371 21.01 -13.69 -19.29
CA SER A 371 20.98 -12.33 -18.77
C SER A 371 19.59 -11.68 -18.79
N ASN A 372 19.33 -10.74 -17.88
CA ASN A 372 18.03 -10.07 -17.76
C ASN A 372 16.90 -11.10 -17.58
N VAL A 373 16.97 -11.83 -16.47
CA VAL A 373 16.00 -12.88 -16.12
C VAL A 373 15.25 -12.44 -14.87
N PHE A 374 13.92 -12.45 -14.93
CA PHE A 374 13.06 -12.09 -13.81
C PHE A 374 12.15 -13.25 -13.43
N ILE A 375 12.33 -13.78 -12.23
CA ILE A 375 11.52 -14.85 -11.65
C ILE A 375 10.72 -14.23 -10.52
N THR A 376 9.38 -14.26 -10.59
CA THR A 376 8.56 -13.60 -9.56
C THR A 376 7.25 -14.30 -9.26
N HIS A 377 6.75 -14.23 -8.02
CA HIS A 377 5.46 -14.87 -7.65
C HIS A 377 5.39 -16.35 -8.01
N CYS A 378 6.53 -17.04 -7.94
CA CYS A 378 6.59 -18.47 -8.18
C CYS A 378 6.62 -19.20 -6.85
N THR A 379 5.92 -20.33 -6.76
CA THR A 379 6.11 -21.30 -5.66
C THR A 379 6.97 -22.43 -6.18
N LEU A 380 8.15 -22.63 -5.62
CA LEU A 380 9.05 -23.72 -5.98
C LEU A 380 9.23 -24.67 -4.80
N PHE A 381 9.11 -25.98 -5.06
CA PHE A 381 9.20 -26.98 -4.00
C PHE A 381 9.59 -28.37 -4.52
N ASP A 382 10.10 -29.22 -3.62
CA ASP A 382 10.34 -30.66 -3.84
C ASP A 382 11.08 -30.99 -5.15
N CYS A 383 12.10 -30.20 -5.49
CA CYS A 383 13.00 -30.50 -6.60
C CYS A 383 14.14 -31.40 -6.13
N ASN A 384 14.48 -32.43 -6.91
CA ASN A 384 15.58 -33.36 -6.60
C ASN A 384 16.98 -32.70 -6.67
N GLY A 385 17.10 -31.62 -7.43
CA GLY A 385 18.26 -30.73 -7.48
C GLY A 385 18.04 -29.46 -6.64
N ASP A 386 18.62 -28.35 -7.09
CA ASP A 386 18.29 -27.03 -6.52
C ASP A 386 16.85 -26.64 -6.95
N LEU A 387 16.11 -25.84 -6.18
CA LEU A 387 14.88 -25.25 -6.71
C LEU A 387 15.23 -24.28 -7.87
N ILE A 388 16.28 -23.49 -7.69
CA ILE A 388 16.84 -22.60 -8.71
C ILE A 388 18.37 -22.70 -8.76
N GLU A 389 18.92 -22.88 -9.94
CA GLU A 389 20.36 -22.74 -10.21
C GLU A 389 20.62 -21.53 -11.10
N ILE A 390 21.55 -20.66 -10.70
CA ILE A 390 22.05 -19.54 -11.51
C ILE A 390 23.56 -19.71 -11.65
N SER A 391 24.09 -19.97 -12.84
CA SER A 391 25.52 -20.25 -13.01
C SER A 391 26.06 -19.85 -14.39
N ASN A 392 27.32 -20.19 -14.65
CA ASN A 392 28.03 -20.02 -15.92
C ASN A 392 27.99 -18.57 -16.45
N GLY A 393 28.33 -17.61 -15.58
CA GLY A 393 28.42 -16.20 -15.94
C GLY A 393 27.08 -15.52 -16.26
N SER A 394 25.97 -16.05 -15.74
CA SER A 394 24.66 -15.40 -15.80
C SER A 394 24.66 -14.06 -15.07
N ASP A 395 23.88 -13.10 -15.56
CA ASP A 395 24.02 -11.71 -15.14
C ASP A 395 22.73 -10.88 -15.25
N GLY A 396 22.41 -10.10 -14.21
CA GLY A 396 21.15 -9.36 -14.17
C GLY A 396 19.95 -10.29 -13.95
N VAL A 397 20.02 -11.11 -12.89
CA VAL A 397 18.94 -12.01 -12.50
C VAL A 397 18.24 -11.46 -11.25
N THR A 398 16.92 -11.35 -11.29
CA THR A 398 16.11 -11.02 -10.11
C THR A 398 15.18 -12.17 -9.79
N VAL A 399 15.14 -12.55 -8.51
CA VAL A 399 14.11 -13.46 -7.96
C VAL A 399 13.36 -12.73 -6.87
N SER A 400 12.05 -12.57 -7.02
CA SER A 400 11.27 -11.79 -6.06
C SER A 400 9.90 -12.36 -5.75
N TRP A 401 9.35 -12.02 -4.59
CA TRP A 401 7.98 -12.42 -4.21
C TRP A 401 7.72 -13.92 -4.42
N SER A 402 8.74 -14.76 -4.33
CA SER A 402 8.64 -16.20 -4.60
C SER A 402 8.71 -16.97 -3.30
N GLU A 403 7.99 -18.09 -3.25
CA GLU A 403 7.95 -18.99 -2.12
C GLU A 403 8.80 -20.22 -2.43
N PHE A 404 9.61 -20.62 -1.46
CA PHE A 404 10.46 -21.80 -1.52
C PHE A 404 10.18 -22.69 -0.31
N TYR A 405 9.85 -23.96 -0.53
CA TYR A 405 9.67 -24.90 0.58
C TYR A 405 9.99 -26.33 0.16
N TYR A 406 10.07 -27.22 1.14
CA TYR A 406 10.07 -28.66 0.90
C TYR A 406 9.04 -29.33 1.79
N SER A 407 8.22 -30.20 1.23
CA SER A 407 7.18 -30.88 1.98
C SER A 407 7.78 -31.80 3.05
N SER A 408 7.02 -32.09 4.11
CA SER A 408 7.45 -33.03 5.15
C SER A 408 7.65 -34.46 4.61
N ALA A 409 6.94 -34.82 3.54
CA ALA A 409 7.06 -36.12 2.88
C ALA A 409 8.30 -36.23 1.97
N TYR A 410 8.94 -35.10 1.63
CA TYR A 410 10.08 -35.10 0.72
C TYR A 410 11.35 -35.61 1.40
N THR A 411 11.95 -36.65 0.83
CA THR A 411 13.12 -37.37 1.36
C THR A 411 14.42 -37.11 0.60
N GLY A 412 14.37 -36.34 -0.49
CA GLY A 412 15.54 -36.00 -1.29
C GLY A 412 16.40 -34.88 -0.68
N SER A 413 17.39 -34.43 -1.44
CA SER A 413 18.23 -33.29 -1.05
C SER A 413 17.40 -32.01 -0.98
N ARG A 414 17.52 -31.26 0.12
CA ARG A 414 16.80 -30.01 0.38
C ARG A 414 17.69 -28.80 0.11
N SER A 415 18.24 -28.72 -1.11
CA SER A 415 19.09 -27.61 -1.56
C SER A 415 18.21 -26.59 -2.28
N THR A 416 18.18 -25.35 -1.81
CA THR A 416 17.16 -24.40 -2.30
C THR A 416 17.62 -23.62 -3.52
N MET A 417 18.70 -22.85 -3.40
CA MET A 417 19.19 -21.99 -4.46
C MET A 417 20.72 -21.92 -4.50
N ARG A 418 21.27 -22.12 -5.70
CA ARG A 418 22.70 -22.01 -5.96
C ARG A 418 23.01 -20.90 -6.95
N ILE A 419 23.96 -20.05 -6.59
CA ILE A 419 24.46 -18.95 -7.42
C ILE A 419 25.95 -19.18 -7.66
N GLY A 420 26.29 -19.58 -8.87
CA GLY A 420 27.63 -19.92 -9.32
C GLY A 420 28.08 -21.33 -8.92
N LEU A 421 29.00 -21.87 -9.73
CA LEU A 421 29.62 -23.18 -9.49
C LEU A 421 31.14 -23.03 -9.29
N PRO A 422 31.74 -23.63 -8.24
CA PRO A 422 33.14 -23.39 -7.86
C PRO A 422 34.19 -23.54 -8.97
N SER A 423 33.98 -24.42 -9.94
CA SER A 423 34.93 -24.70 -11.02
C SER A 423 34.56 -24.07 -12.37
N VAL A 424 33.42 -23.38 -12.47
CA VAL A 424 32.89 -22.85 -13.74
C VAL A 424 33.02 -21.33 -13.81
N GLU A 425 32.84 -20.64 -12.69
CA GLU A 425 32.73 -19.17 -12.73
C GLU A 425 34.07 -18.47 -12.92
N THR A 426 34.10 -17.57 -13.90
CA THR A 426 35.26 -16.72 -14.22
C THR A 426 34.96 -15.23 -14.02
N LYS A 427 33.70 -14.86 -13.81
CA LYS A 427 33.23 -13.48 -13.63
C LYS A 427 32.10 -13.40 -12.59
N PRO A 428 31.85 -12.21 -12.00
CA PRO A 428 30.73 -12.02 -11.07
C PRO A 428 29.35 -12.33 -11.67
N LEU A 429 28.45 -12.88 -10.86
CA LEU A 429 27.03 -13.09 -11.20
C LEU A 429 26.17 -12.10 -10.42
N ARG A 430 25.60 -11.07 -11.07
CA ARG A 430 24.78 -10.07 -10.40
C ARG A 430 23.36 -10.58 -10.21
N VAL A 431 22.97 -10.81 -8.96
CA VAL A 431 21.68 -11.39 -8.58
C VAL A 431 21.00 -10.55 -7.51
N THR A 432 19.70 -10.29 -7.66
CA THR A 432 18.87 -9.66 -6.63
C THR A 432 17.83 -10.65 -6.13
N LEU A 433 17.73 -10.82 -4.82
CA LEU A 433 16.72 -11.65 -4.16
C LEU A 433 15.93 -10.78 -3.20
N HIS A 434 14.63 -10.58 -3.41
CA HIS A 434 13.83 -9.74 -2.50
C HIS A 434 12.38 -10.19 -2.31
N HIS A 435 11.83 -9.95 -1.12
CA HIS A 435 10.44 -10.32 -0.76
C HIS A 435 10.14 -11.81 -0.96
N ASN A 436 11.18 -12.66 -0.97
CA ASN A 436 10.97 -14.09 -1.07
C ASN A 436 10.69 -14.68 0.31
N TRP A 437 9.83 -15.70 0.33
CA TRP A 437 9.56 -16.50 1.51
C TRP A 437 10.30 -17.84 1.41
N TRP A 438 11.29 -18.04 2.28
CA TRP A 438 12.03 -19.28 2.44
C TRP A 438 11.40 -20.05 3.61
N ALA A 439 10.42 -20.87 3.28
CA ALA A 439 9.53 -21.51 4.23
C ALA A 439 10.03 -22.89 4.69
N ASP A 440 9.21 -23.53 5.52
CA ASP A 440 9.55 -24.77 6.19
C ASP A 440 10.00 -25.88 5.24
N GLY A 441 10.96 -26.65 5.72
CA GLY A 441 11.59 -27.74 5.00
C GLY A 441 12.75 -27.33 4.10
N CYS A 442 12.97 -26.05 3.81
CA CYS A 442 14.24 -25.61 3.20
C CYS A 442 15.44 -26.02 4.07
N GLY A 443 16.38 -26.78 3.51
CA GLY A 443 17.47 -27.40 4.28
C GLY A 443 18.79 -26.64 4.19
N THR A 444 19.23 -26.31 2.98
CA THR A 444 20.55 -25.68 2.71
C THR A 444 20.47 -24.71 1.54
N ASN A 445 21.46 -23.83 1.43
CA ASN A 445 21.71 -22.97 0.27
C ASN A 445 20.54 -22.01 0.01
N MET A 446 20.35 -21.02 0.88
CA MET A 446 19.28 -20.01 0.75
C MET A 446 19.83 -18.57 0.67
N PRO A 447 20.59 -18.19 -0.38
CA PRO A 447 21.27 -19.02 -1.37
C PRO A 447 22.71 -19.38 -0.94
N LEU A 448 23.35 -20.32 -1.65
CA LEU A 448 24.81 -20.46 -1.66
C LEU A 448 25.39 -19.71 -2.87
N GLY A 449 26.37 -18.82 -2.64
CA GLY A 449 26.96 -18.00 -3.71
C GLY A 449 28.47 -18.20 -3.90
N THR A 450 28.92 -18.66 -5.06
CA THR A 450 30.32 -18.64 -5.51
C THR A 450 30.42 -17.65 -6.68
N TYR A 451 31.30 -16.64 -6.59
CA TYR A 451 31.32 -15.45 -7.49
C TYR A 451 30.01 -14.64 -7.55
N GLY A 452 28.96 -15.05 -6.83
CA GLY A 452 27.70 -14.32 -6.74
C GLY A 452 27.89 -12.94 -6.12
N TYR A 453 27.45 -11.90 -6.82
CA TYR A 453 27.29 -10.55 -6.29
C TYR A 453 25.81 -10.39 -6.00
N VAL A 454 25.42 -10.76 -4.78
CA VAL A 454 24.03 -10.98 -4.40
C VAL A 454 23.53 -9.85 -3.51
N HIS A 455 22.45 -9.21 -3.93
CA HIS A 455 21.69 -8.27 -3.11
C HIS A 455 20.47 -8.99 -2.54
N LEU A 456 20.46 -9.22 -1.23
CA LEU A 456 19.36 -9.85 -0.50
C LEU A 456 18.66 -8.80 0.37
N TYR A 457 17.41 -8.46 0.05
CA TYR A 457 16.65 -7.54 0.90
C TYR A 457 15.18 -7.90 1.07
N ASN A 458 14.58 -7.55 2.21
CA ASN A 458 13.19 -7.84 2.54
C ASN A 458 12.79 -9.31 2.35
N ASN A 459 13.69 -10.28 2.51
CA ASN A 459 13.30 -11.70 2.44
C ASN A 459 12.92 -12.20 3.83
N TYR A 460 11.97 -13.13 3.88
CA TYR A 460 11.59 -13.83 5.10
C TYR A 460 12.08 -15.27 5.08
N PHE A 461 12.95 -15.61 6.02
CA PHE A 461 13.46 -16.96 6.24
C PHE A 461 12.82 -17.54 7.50
N LYS A 462 12.03 -18.59 7.32
CA LYS A 462 11.46 -19.39 8.40
C LYS A 462 11.44 -20.86 8.00
N ALA A 463 12.53 -21.54 8.32
CA ALA A 463 12.76 -22.92 7.94
C ALA A 463 13.40 -23.67 9.12
N THR A 464 12.55 -24.17 10.01
CA THR A 464 13.02 -24.78 11.26
C THR A 464 13.82 -26.04 10.99
N GLY A 465 14.99 -26.16 11.63
CA GLY A 465 15.87 -27.32 11.49
C GLY A 465 16.75 -27.29 10.24
N ASN A 466 16.80 -26.18 9.50
CA ASN A 466 17.72 -26.01 8.38
C ASN A 466 19.20 -26.17 8.83
N THR A 467 20.09 -26.55 7.92
CA THR A 467 21.53 -26.63 8.19
C THR A 467 22.22 -25.30 7.92
N SER A 468 21.83 -24.57 6.86
CA SER A 468 22.33 -23.22 6.57
C SER A 468 21.38 -22.46 5.66
N ALA A 469 21.34 -21.13 5.79
CA ALA A 469 20.61 -20.23 4.91
C ALA A 469 21.55 -19.54 3.91
N ALA A 470 21.75 -18.22 4.03
CA ALA A 470 22.55 -17.46 3.09
C ALA A 470 24.05 -17.68 3.33
N LYS A 471 24.78 -18.11 2.29
CA LYS A 471 26.19 -18.46 2.41
C LYS A 471 27.04 -17.85 1.29
N ALA A 472 27.96 -16.96 1.67
CA ALA A 472 28.91 -16.36 0.76
C ALA A 472 30.17 -17.23 0.64
N SER A 473 30.38 -17.84 -0.52
CA SER A 473 31.52 -18.68 -0.86
C SER A 473 32.56 -17.93 -1.72
N ASP A 474 33.48 -18.66 -2.33
CA ASP A 474 34.66 -18.15 -3.03
C ASP A 474 34.33 -16.96 -3.96
N ASN A 475 35.07 -15.86 -3.80
CA ASN A 475 34.97 -14.60 -4.56
C ASN A 475 33.59 -13.93 -4.62
N SER A 476 32.63 -14.37 -3.78
CA SER A 476 31.29 -13.77 -3.71
C SER A 476 31.26 -12.50 -2.85
N GLN A 477 30.21 -11.70 -3.06
CA GLN A 477 29.89 -10.51 -2.30
C GLN A 477 28.38 -10.50 -2.02
N PHE A 478 27.99 -10.44 -0.75
CA PHE A 478 26.59 -10.43 -0.33
C PHE A 478 26.30 -9.11 0.38
N LEU A 479 25.33 -8.35 -0.14
CA LEU A 479 24.70 -7.23 0.55
C LEU A 479 23.37 -7.72 1.10
N VAL A 480 23.24 -7.75 2.43
CA VAL A 480 22.10 -8.37 3.14
C VAL A 480 21.41 -7.32 4.01
N GLU A 481 20.26 -6.81 3.57
CA GLU A 481 19.59 -5.67 4.22
C GLU A 481 18.13 -6.00 4.57
N HIS A 482 17.65 -5.68 5.78
CA HIS A 482 16.23 -5.80 6.15
C HIS A 482 15.59 -7.18 5.88
N ASN A 483 16.34 -8.27 6.04
CA ASN A 483 15.77 -9.61 5.99
C ASN A 483 15.37 -10.05 7.40
N VAL A 484 14.38 -10.94 7.48
CA VAL A 484 13.95 -11.57 8.73
C VAL A 484 14.38 -13.03 8.71
N PHE A 485 15.21 -13.43 9.66
CA PHE A 485 15.63 -14.82 9.89
C PHE A 485 15.03 -15.31 11.20
N GLU A 486 13.96 -16.09 11.09
CA GLU A 486 13.22 -16.66 12.23
C GLU A 486 13.44 -18.17 12.31
N GLN A 487 13.96 -18.65 13.44
CA GLN A 487 14.21 -20.08 13.69
C GLN A 487 15.18 -20.71 12.68
N ILE A 488 16.17 -19.93 12.24
CA ILE A 488 17.19 -20.38 11.31
C ILE A 488 18.48 -20.71 12.08
N ASN A 489 19.00 -21.93 11.92
CA ASN A 489 20.16 -22.41 12.69
C ASN A 489 21.47 -21.71 12.30
N ASP A 490 21.72 -21.53 11.00
CA ASP A 490 22.85 -20.78 10.46
C ASP A 490 22.32 -19.76 9.44
N PRO A 491 21.91 -18.56 9.89
CA PRO A 491 21.22 -17.59 9.04
C PRO A 491 22.13 -16.96 7.99
N LEU A 492 23.40 -16.72 8.34
CA LEU A 492 24.33 -16.03 7.47
C LEU A 492 25.78 -16.46 7.78
N SER A 493 26.43 -17.07 6.80
CA SER A 493 27.80 -17.59 6.96
C SER A 493 28.68 -17.40 5.72
N LYS A 494 29.99 -17.53 5.95
CA LYS A 494 31.02 -17.51 4.89
C LYS A 494 31.63 -18.89 4.73
N GLN A 495 32.03 -19.22 3.51
CA GLN A 495 32.77 -20.43 3.21
C GLN A 495 33.93 -20.10 2.26
N ASN A 496 35.03 -20.84 2.38
CA ASN A 496 36.08 -20.87 1.39
C ASN A 496 36.36 -22.32 1.00
N VAL A 497 36.04 -22.67 -0.24
CA VAL A 497 36.20 -24.04 -0.77
C VAL A 497 37.56 -24.16 -1.44
N ASP A 498 37.91 -23.21 -2.30
CA ASP A 498 39.20 -23.09 -2.94
C ASP A 498 40.05 -22.03 -2.25
N THR A 499 41.09 -22.46 -1.53
CA THR A 499 41.99 -21.58 -0.76
C THR A 499 42.84 -20.65 -1.63
N THR A 500 42.86 -20.85 -2.95
CA THR A 500 43.48 -19.92 -3.90
C THR A 500 42.58 -18.72 -4.22
N LYS A 501 41.29 -18.83 -3.89
CA LYS A 501 40.29 -17.77 -4.06
C LYS A 501 40.06 -17.05 -2.75
N SER A 502 39.59 -15.80 -2.83
CA SER A 502 39.22 -15.06 -1.64
C SER A 502 37.95 -15.66 -1.03
N VAL A 503 37.90 -15.77 0.30
CA VAL A 503 36.66 -16.10 1.02
C VAL A 503 35.55 -15.09 0.66
N GLY A 504 34.30 -15.56 0.66
CA GLY A 504 33.14 -14.70 0.41
C GLY A 504 33.07 -13.53 1.39
N ARG A 505 32.58 -12.39 0.89
CA ARG A 505 32.39 -11.16 1.67
C ARG A 505 30.92 -10.88 1.90
N ILE A 506 30.60 -10.37 3.08
CA ILE A 506 29.23 -10.07 3.51
C ILE A 506 29.22 -8.69 4.18
N TYR A 507 28.27 -7.86 3.76
CA TYR A 507 27.80 -6.73 4.53
C TYR A 507 26.36 -7.01 4.93
N SER A 508 26.04 -6.90 6.21
CA SER A 508 24.68 -7.06 6.70
C SER A 508 24.30 -5.88 7.59
N SER A 509 23.11 -5.32 7.36
CA SER A 509 22.58 -4.24 8.19
C SER A 509 21.07 -4.34 8.34
N LEU A 510 20.57 -4.00 9.53
CA LEU A 510 19.14 -3.84 9.82
C LEU A 510 18.33 -5.13 9.59
N ASN A 511 18.96 -6.30 9.66
CA ASN A 511 18.26 -7.58 9.60
C ASN A 511 17.76 -7.98 10.99
N LEU A 512 16.64 -8.70 11.03
CA LEU A 512 16.13 -9.32 12.27
C LEU A 512 16.59 -10.78 12.32
N PHE A 513 17.42 -11.12 13.30
CA PHE A 513 17.92 -12.47 13.51
C PHE A 513 17.34 -13.08 14.80
N SER A 514 16.75 -14.27 14.68
CA SER A 514 16.29 -15.10 15.79
C SER A 514 16.70 -16.56 15.54
N PRO A 515 17.79 -17.05 16.17
CA PRO A 515 18.62 -16.38 17.17
C PRO A 515 19.49 -15.25 16.59
N LYS A 516 19.88 -14.29 17.44
CA LYS A 516 20.76 -13.18 17.05
C LYS A 516 22.16 -13.65 16.66
N ILE A 517 22.75 -13.02 15.64
CA ILE A 517 24.15 -13.21 15.25
C ILE A 517 24.92 -11.89 15.28
N THR A 518 26.24 -11.95 15.18
CA THR A 518 27.07 -10.77 14.89
C THR A 518 26.98 -10.45 13.41
N GLU A 519 26.60 -9.21 13.09
CA GLU A 519 26.54 -8.75 11.70
C GLU A 519 27.94 -8.62 11.07
N TYR A 520 28.00 -8.82 9.75
CA TYR A 520 29.21 -8.70 8.94
C TYR A 520 29.33 -7.30 8.32
N THR A 521 30.55 -6.82 8.18
CA THR A 521 30.84 -5.42 7.80
C THR A 521 31.87 -5.31 6.65
N ASP A 522 32.01 -6.35 5.82
CA ASP A 522 32.95 -6.29 4.70
C ASP A 522 32.50 -5.27 3.65
N ALA A 523 33.45 -4.72 2.90
CA ALA A 523 33.11 -3.97 1.70
C ALA A 523 32.58 -4.91 0.62
N VAL A 524 31.39 -4.62 0.08
CA VAL A 524 30.68 -5.42 -0.94
C VAL A 524 30.10 -4.53 -2.05
N LEU A 525 29.33 -5.12 -2.98
CA LEU A 525 28.70 -4.42 -4.09
C LEU A 525 27.77 -3.30 -3.63
N THR A 526 27.68 -2.21 -4.39
CA THR A 526 26.63 -1.20 -4.23
C THR A 526 25.63 -1.35 -5.38
N PRO A 527 24.32 -1.55 -5.11
CA PRO A 527 23.30 -1.63 -6.14
C PRO A 527 23.30 -0.40 -7.06
N SER A 528 23.08 -0.62 -8.36
CA SER A 528 22.97 0.46 -9.37
C SER A 528 21.53 0.94 -9.59
N TYR A 529 20.57 0.33 -8.90
CA TYR A 529 19.14 0.59 -8.96
C TYR A 529 18.65 1.09 -7.60
N SER A 530 17.50 1.77 -7.60
CA SER A 530 16.80 2.15 -6.38
C SER A 530 15.95 0.98 -5.87
N TYR A 531 15.76 0.90 -4.56
CA TYR A 531 14.97 -0.15 -3.93
C TYR A 531 14.35 0.36 -2.62
N GLU A 532 13.25 -0.27 -2.22
CA GLU A 532 12.53 0.03 -1.00
C GLU A 532 12.77 -1.06 0.06
N LEU A 533 13.09 -0.64 1.28
CA LEU A 533 13.31 -1.47 2.44
C LEU A 533 12.12 -1.28 3.39
N LEU A 534 11.39 -2.37 3.61
CA LEU A 534 10.26 -2.39 4.53
C LEU A 534 10.78 -2.40 5.97
N PRO A 535 9.96 -1.94 6.94
CA PRO A 535 10.15 -2.29 8.34
C PRO A 535 10.26 -3.81 8.49
N ALA A 536 11.17 -4.28 9.35
CA ALA A 536 11.47 -5.71 9.46
C ALA A 536 10.23 -6.53 9.89
N GLU A 537 9.35 -5.96 10.72
CA GLU A 537 8.07 -6.54 11.11
C GLU A 537 7.11 -6.77 9.93
N ASP A 538 7.14 -5.89 8.95
CA ASP A 538 6.30 -5.95 7.77
C ASP A 538 6.82 -6.99 6.77
N VAL A 539 8.14 -7.17 6.68
CA VAL A 539 8.75 -8.16 5.78
C VAL A 539 8.12 -9.56 5.93
N ALA A 540 7.90 -10.03 7.16
CA ALA A 540 7.27 -11.33 7.41
C ALA A 540 5.79 -11.35 6.98
N ILE A 541 5.04 -10.28 7.26
CA ILE A 541 3.62 -10.15 6.91
C ILE A 541 3.45 -10.16 5.39
N TYR A 542 4.16 -9.27 4.69
CA TYR A 542 4.05 -9.17 3.24
C TYR A 542 4.57 -10.44 2.55
N SER A 543 5.68 -11.01 3.01
CA SER A 543 6.22 -12.24 2.41
C SER A 543 5.22 -13.41 2.54
N THR A 544 4.61 -13.61 3.70
CA THR A 544 3.63 -14.70 3.90
C THR A 544 2.30 -14.47 3.20
N GLN A 545 1.94 -13.22 2.93
CA GLN A 545 0.69 -12.88 2.26
C GLN A 545 0.79 -12.92 0.72
N PHE A 546 1.91 -12.46 0.17
CA PHE A 546 2.03 -12.19 -1.27
C PHE A 546 3.07 -13.05 -1.99
N ALA A 547 4.05 -13.62 -1.28
CA ALA A 547 5.05 -14.45 -1.95
C ALA A 547 4.43 -15.78 -2.43
N GLY A 548 4.97 -16.30 -3.54
CA GLY A 548 4.51 -17.54 -4.15
C GLY A 548 3.42 -17.34 -5.21
N ASN A 549 2.95 -18.45 -5.75
CA ASN A 549 1.87 -18.47 -6.74
C ASN A 549 0.52 -18.36 -6.04
N THR A 550 0.15 -17.16 -5.65
CA THR A 550 -1.12 -16.86 -4.97
C THR A 550 -2.28 -16.70 -5.95
N ALA A 551 -2.02 -16.15 -7.14
CA ALA A 551 -3.05 -15.82 -8.13
C ALA A 551 -2.55 -15.92 -9.59
N GLY A 552 -1.52 -16.73 -9.86
CA GLY A 552 -0.91 -16.82 -11.18
C GLY A 552 -0.28 -15.49 -11.60
N ALA A 553 -0.46 -15.11 -12.87
CA ALA A 553 0.06 -13.85 -13.41
C ALA A 553 -0.59 -12.60 -12.79
N SER A 554 -1.70 -12.76 -12.06
CA SER A 554 -2.45 -11.69 -11.41
C SER A 554 -2.01 -11.41 -9.97
N SER A 555 -0.98 -12.10 -9.47
CA SER A 555 -0.42 -11.76 -8.15
C SER A 555 0.06 -10.31 -8.12
N ALA A 556 -0.45 -9.56 -7.15
CA ALA A 556 -0.20 -8.13 -7.01
C ALA A 556 1.11 -7.87 -6.26
N THR A 557 1.87 -6.89 -6.74
CA THR A 557 2.99 -6.29 -5.99
C THR A 557 2.59 -4.94 -5.43
N PRO A 558 2.91 -4.63 -4.17
CA PRO A 558 2.93 -3.26 -3.69
C PRO A 558 3.76 -2.36 -4.62
N SER A 559 3.33 -1.12 -4.83
CA SER A 559 4.09 -0.15 -5.64
C SER A 559 5.36 0.25 -4.92
N ALA A 560 6.51 0.01 -5.54
CA ALA A 560 7.80 0.41 -5.00
C ALA A 560 8.09 1.90 -5.29
N ARG A 561 8.53 2.62 -4.25
CA ARG A 561 9.05 3.99 -4.36
C ARG A 561 10.48 3.97 -4.90
N ALA A 562 10.90 5.07 -5.52
CA ALA A 562 12.23 5.20 -6.09
C ALA A 562 12.88 6.56 -5.77
N ALA A 563 14.20 6.53 -5.64
CA ALA A 563 15.05 7.70 -5.45
C ALA A 563 16.32 7.60 -6.30
N SER A 564 16.95 8.74 -6.56
CA SER A 564 18.20 8.88 -7.30
C SER A 564 19.07 9.97 -6.68
N ILE A 565 20.30 10.11 -7.18
CA ILE A 565 21.22 11.16 -6.76
C ILE A 565 21.63 11.98 -7.99
N THR A 566 21.64 13.29 -7.85
CA THR A 566 22.29 14.22 -8.79
C THR A 566 23.57 14.77 -8.19
N GLY A 567 24.59 14.97 -9.01
CA GLY A 567 25.90 15.45 -8.59
C GLY A 567 26.78 15.84 -9.78
N PRO A 568 28.11 15.95 -9.60
CA PRO A 568 29.04 16.31 -10.66
C PRO A 568 28.99 15.33 -11.84
N GLY A 569 28.79 15.83 -13.06
CA GLY A 569 28.76 15.00 -14.28
C GLY A 569 30.13 14.56 -14.80
N ALA A 570 31.22 15.01 -14.16
CA ALA A 570 32.60 14.70 -14.54
C ALA A 570 33.47 14.47 -13.30
N ALA A 571 34.69 13.96 -13.51
CA ALA A 571 35.66 13.78 -12.44
C ALA A 571 35.94 15.11 -11.72
N VAL A 572 35.91 15.09 -10.39
CA VAL A 572 36.03 16.30 -9.57
C VAL A 572 37.51 16.57 -9.28
N ALA A 573 37.98 17.77 -9.60
CA ALA A 573 39.38 18.13 -9.41
C ALA A 573 39.75 18.12 -7.90
N PRO A 574 40.96 17.63 -7.53
CA PRO A 574 41.41 17.61 -6.14
C PRO A 574 41.28 18.99 -5.48
N GLY A 575 40.77 19.01 -4.25
CA GLY A 575 40.56 20.24 -3.48
C GLY A 575 39.25 20.99 -3.76
N SER A 576 38.55 20.68 -4.86
CA SER A 576 37.31 21.37 -5.23
C SER A 576 36.14 21.01 -4.33
N THR A 577 35.20 21.94 -4.16
CA THR A 577 33.92 21.71 -3.48
C THR A 577 32.88 21.19 -4.47
N PHE A 578 31.96 20.34 -4.01
CA PHE A 578 30.78 19.93 -4.76
C PHE A 578 29.68 19.43 -3.83
N ALA A 579 28.50 19.18 -4.38
CA ALA A 579 27.37 18.64 -3.62
C ALA A 579 26.74 17.45 -4.35
N LEU A 580 26.22 16.52 -3.56
CA LEU A 580 25.28 15.50 -4.00
C LEU A 580 23.89 15.85 -3.49
N THR A 581 22.86 15.62 -4.30
CA THR A 581 21.47 15.90 -3.94
C THR A 581 20.60 14.69 -4.22
N ALA A 582 19.85 14.26 -3.20
CA ALA A 582 18.85 13.21 -3.28
C ALA A 582 17.64 13.72 -4.07
N VAL A 583 17.17 12.93 -5.03
CA VAL A 583 16.01 13.24 -5.86
C VAL A 583 15.02 12.09 -5.74
N HIS A 584 13.79 12.39 -5.36
CA HIS A 584 12.71 11.42 -5.23
C HIS A 584 11.38 12.06 -5.66
N THR A 585 10.43 11.21 -6.06
CA THR A 585 9.10 11.62 -6.52
C THR A 585 8.05 10.69 -5.93
N GLY A 586 6.91 11.23 -5.51
CA GLY A 586 5.79 10.43 -5.02
C GLY A 586 5.82 10.11 -3.52
N PHE A 587 6.79 10.64 -2.77
CA PHE A 587 6.77 10.58 -1.30
C PHE A 587 7.51 11.78 -0.68
N SER A 588 7.33 11.96 0.62
CA SER A 588 8.06 12.96 1.42
C SER A 588 9.10 12.25 2.29
N GLY A 589 10.37 12.60 2.10
CA GLY A 589 11.46 12.10 2.94
C GLY A 589 11.54 12.86 4.27
N VAL A 590 11.59 12.15 5.39
CA VAL A 590 11.68 12.71 6.75
C VAL A 590 13.10 12.74 7.31
N SER A 591 13.94 11.79 6.91
CA SER A 591 15.37 11.75 7.26
C SER A 591 16.20 11.18 6.09
N TYR A 592 17.49 11.51 6.05
CA TYR A 592 18.40 11.11 4.98
C TYR A 592 19.70 10.58 5.58
N GLN A 593 20.17 9.41 5.19
CA GLN A 593 21.46 8.87 5.59
C GLN A 593 22.29 8.58 4.33
N TRP A 594 23.33 9.38 4.09
CA TRP A 594 24.23 9.18 2.96
C TRP A 594 25.22 8.07 3.26
N ARG A 595 25.56 7.30 2.23
CA ARG A 595 26.50 6.19 2.27
C ARG A 595 27.58 6.38 1.19
N LEU A 596 28.80 5.97 1.51
CA LEU A 596 29.91 5.83 0.56
C LEU A 596 30.38 4.37 0.57
N ASN A 597 30.28 3.70 -0.58
CA ASN A 597 30.57 2.27 -0.74
C ASN A 597 29.81 1.41 0.28
N ASN A 598 28.52 1.74 0.49
CA ASN A 598 27.59 1.19 1.49
C ASN A 598 27.89 1.51 2.96
N PHE A 599 28.94 2.24 3.28
CA PHE A 599 29.20 2.66 4.66
C PHE A 599 28.55 4.00 4.95
N ASP A 600 27.81 4.08 6.07
CA ASP A 600 27.17 5.32 6.51
C ASP A 600 28.20 6.44 6.71
N ILE A 601 27.88 7.60 6.15
CA ILE A 601 28.62 8.83 6.37
C ILE A 601 28.02 9.52 7.58
N ALA A 602 28.83 9.65 8.63
CA ALA A 602 28.39 10.22 9.90
C ALA A 602 27.80 11.63 9.73
N ARG A 603 26.70 11.88 10.46
CA ARG A 603 26.04 13.21 10.58
C ARG A 603 25.49 13.76 9.27
N THR A 604 25.12 12.90 8.33
CA THR A 604 24.35 13.31 7.16
C THR A 604 22.88 13.10 7.46
N THR A 605 22.07 14.16 7.42
CA THR A 605 20.63 14.13 7.74
C THR A 605 19.76 14.90 6.75
N SER A 606 20.38 15.47 5.71
CA SER A 606 19.72 16.35 4.73
C SER A 606 19.70 15.71 3.34
N ALA A 607 18.72 16.12 2.53
CA ALA A 607 18.60 15.78 1.12
C ALA A 607 19.81 16.22 0.29
N LYS A 608 20.63 17.15 0.81
CA LYS A 608 21.87 17.61 0.19
C LYS A 608 23.08 17.25 1.05
N TYR A 609 24.11 16.70 0.43
CA TYR A 609 25.41 16.42 1.06
C TYR A 609 26.51 17.23 0.38
N ASP A 610 27.01 18.23 1.11
CA ASP A 610 28.09 19.12 0.68
C ASP A 610 29.46 18.52 1.03
N ILE A 611 30.34 18.41 0.04
CA ILE A 611 31.71 17.90 0.18
C ILE A 611 32.65 19.08 -0.04
N ALA A 612 33.29 19.50 1.05
CA ALA A 612 34.05 20.75 1.11
C ALA A 612 35.41 20.69 0.38
N SER A 613 35.95 19.49 0.16
CA SER A 613 37.22 19.33 -0.52
C SER A 613 37.35 17.93 -1.08
N MET A 614 37.42 17.81 -2.41
CA MET A 614 37.56 16.53 -3.07
C MET A 614 38.93 15.89 -2.79
N GLN A 615 38.92 14.71 -2.17
CA GLN A 615 40.10 13.88 -1.91
C GLN A 615 39.86 12.43 -2.33
N THR A 616 40.91 11.60 -2.30
CA THR A 616 40.81 10.16 -2.58
C THR A 616 39.78 9.47 -1.70
N ALA A 617 39.63 9.89 -0.44
CA ALA A 617 38.64 9.35 0.49
C ALA A 617 37.18 9.68 0.13
N ASN A 618 36.94 10.64 -0.76
CA ASN A 618 35.62 11.03 -1.25
C ASN A 618 35.30 10.39 -2.62
N ALA A 619 36.26 9.72 -3.24
CA ALA A 619 36.02 8.98 -4.48
C ALA A 619 35.36 7.63 -4.15
N GLY A 620 34.33 7.27 -4.90
CA GLY A 620 33.62 6.01 -4.72
C GLY A 620 32.16 6.11 -5.12
N THR A 621 31.38 5.14 -4.67
CA THR A 621 29.97 4.99 -5.05
C THR A 621 29.08 5.44 -3.91
N TYR A 622 28.29 6.47 -4.15
CA TYR A 622 27.36 7.03 -3.18
C TYR A 622 25.95 6.46 -3.33
N SER A 623 25.27 6.28 -2.21
CA SER A 623 23.83 6.04 -2.12
C SER A 623 23.26 6.87 -0.97
N VAL A 624 21.94 7.07 -0.96
CA VAL A 624 21.25 7.73 0.15
C VAL A 624 20.04 6.89 0.54
N VAL A 625 19.91 6.63 1.84
CA VAL A 625 18.73 6.03 2.46
C VAL A 625 17.81 7.15 2.88
N ILE A 626 16.56 7.09 2.45
CA ILE A 626 15.56 8.12 2.73
C ILE A 626 14.43 7.46 3.51
N GLU A 627 14.25 7.85 4.77
CA GLU A 627 13.10 7.44 5.55
C GLU A 627 11.87 8.20 5.06
N THR A 628 10.75 7.49 4.90
CA THR A 628 9.47 8.07 4.50
C THR A 628 8.60 8.35 5.72
N ALA A 629 7.59 9.20 5.57
CA ALA A 629 6.62 9.46 6.66
C ALA A 629 5.83 8.21 7.12
N ALA A 630 5.84 7.13 6.32
CA ALA A 630 5.20 5.86 6.65
C ALA A 630 6.10 4.92 7.47
N GLY A 631 7.38 5.27 7.68
CA GLY A 631 8.37 4.43 8.37
C GLY A 631 9.18 3.51 7.45
N ASP A 632 8.81 3.42 6.17
CA ASP A 632 9.60 2.70 5.15
C ASP A 632 10.86 3.47 4.78
N TYR A 633 11.88 2.77 4.27
CA TYR A 633 13.09 3.39 3.74
C TYR A 633 13.20 3.19 2.23
N VAL A 634 13.65 4.22 1.52
CA VAL A 634 13.95 4.16 0.09
C VAL A 634 15.45 4.40 -0.10
N VAL A 635 16.15 3.42 -0.67
CA VAL A 635 17.55 3.56 -1.03
C VAL A 635 17.64 4.00 -2.49
N SER A 636 18.39 5.08 -2.74
CA SER A 636 18.57 5.61 -4.08
C SER A 636 19.35 4.66 -4.99
N SER A 637 19.15 4.79 -6.31
CA SER A 637 20.17 4.32 -7.25
C SER A 637 21.52 4.97 -6.92
N SER A 638 22.60 4.22 -7.09
CA SER A 638 23.92 4.73 -6.75
C SER A 638 24.45 5.78 -7.73
N PHE A 639 25.38 6.60 -7.26
CA PHE A 639 26.05 7.65 -8.01
C PHE A 639 27.57 7.60 -7.76
N SER A 640 28.36 7.42 -8.82
CA SER A 640 29.81 7.33 -8.71
C SER A 640 30.47 8.71 -8.80
N VAL A 641 31.31 9.03 -7.81
CA VAL A 641 32.18 10.19 -7.81
C VAL A 641 33.61 9.73 -8.06
N THR A 642 34.28 10.36 -9.03
CA THR A 642 35.67 10.06 -9.39
C THR A 642 36.58 11.25 -9.11
N LEU A 643 37.79 10.97 -8.63
CA LEU A 643 38.84 11.98 -8.43
C LEU A 643 39.49 12.30 -9.77
N GLY A 644 39.46 13.58 -10.16
CA GLY A 644 40.15 14.09 -11.34
C GLY A 644 41.66 14.19 -11.14
N THR A 645 42.39 14.48 -12.21
CA THR A 645 43.82 14.81 -12.11
C THR A 645 44.00 16.18 -11.48
N ALA A 646 45.06 16.36 -10.69
CA ALA A 646 45.43 17.67 -10.18
C ALA A 646 45.61 18.66 -11.35
N PRO A 647 45.20 19.93 -11.19
CA PRO A 647 45.63 20.97 -12.11
C PRO A 647 47.17 20.92 -12.20
N GLY A 648 47.72 20.85 -13.41
CA GLY A 648 49.16 21.01 -13.59
C GLY A 648 49.61 22.34 -12.99
N PRO A 649 50.88 22.47 -12.52
CA PRO A 649 51.36 23.75 -12.03
C PRO A 649 51.15 24.80 -13.12
N ASP A 650 50.42 25.84 -12.75
CA ASP A 650 50.07 26.95 -13.61
C ASP A 650 51.36 27.70 -13.94
N ASN A 651 51.97 27.35 -15.08
CA ASN A 651 53.21 27.96 -15.54
C ASN A 651 52.91 29.05 -16.58
N SER A 652 51.76 29.72 -16.48
CA SER A 652 51.48 30.94 -17.22
C SER A 652 51.64 32.17 -16.32
N SER A 653 52.88 32.66 -16.23
CA SER A 653 53.06 34.10 -16.18
C SER A 653 52.52 34.67 -17.50
N SER A 654 51.49 35.50 -17.38
CA SER A 654 50.90 36.22 -18.48
C SER A 654 51.94 37.17 -19.10
N SER A 655 52.30 36.92 -20.35
CA SER A 655 52.73 37.99 -21.25
C SER A 655 51.75 38.05 -22.40
N SER A 656 51.09 39.20 -22.51
CA SER A 656 50.21 39.58 -23.59
C SER A 656 51.00 39.70 -24.89
N SER A 657 50.63 38.94 -25.92
CA SER A 657 50.76 39.41 -27.30
C SER A 657 49.84 38.62 -28.23
N SER A 658 49.28 39.37 -29.16
CA SER A 658 48.28 39.00 -30.15
C SER A 658 48.85 38.30 -31.38
N SER A 659 47.97 37.55 -32.05
CA SER A 659 47.93 37.24 -33.50
C SER A 659 48.85 36.15 -34.05
N GLY A 660 48.29 35.34 -34.98
CA GLY A 660 49.06 34.62 -36.00
C GLY A 660 48.66 33.16 -36.20
N ALA A 661 48.33 32.80 -37.43
CA ALA A 661 47.78 31.52 -37.85
C ALA A 661 48.82 30.47 -38.28
N SER A 662 48.37 29.21 -38.32
CA SER A 662 48.69 28.13 -39.27
C SER A 662 50.02 27.33 -39.21
N SER A 663 49.80 26.01 -39.31
CA SER A 663 50.55 24.97 -40.06
C SER A 663 51.71 24.18 -39.43
N SER A 664 51.53 22.85 -39.53
CA SER A 664 52.47 21.76 -39.85
C SER A 664 53.74 21.50 -39.03
N GLY A 665 53.91 20.21 -38.68
CA GLY A 665 55.15 19.48 -38.97
C GLY A 665 56.02 19.05 -37.79
N GLY A 666 56.12 17.72 -37.60
CA GLY A 666 57.41 17.02 -37.50
C GLY A 666 58.20 17.04 -36.18
N GLY A 667 58.20 15.88 -35.50
CA GLY A 667 59.39 15.13 -35.09
C GLY A 667 60.52 15.79 -34.28
N GLY A 668 60.86 15.20 -33.13
CA GLY A 668 62.16 15.40 -32.50
C GLY A 668 62.24 14.80 -31.09
N GLY A 669 62.97 13.69 -30.93
CA GLY A 669 63.23 13.07 -29.65
C GLY A 669 64.22 13.87 -28.78
N GLY A 670 64.14 13.65 -27.47
CA GLY A 670 65.10 14.14 -26.48
C GLY A 670 65.02 13.30 -25.20
N ALA A 671 66.16 12.77 -24.78
CA ALA A 671 66.36 11.81 -23.69
C ALA A 671 65.84 12.28 -22.31
N PRO A 672 65.55 11.36 -21.36
CA PRO A 672 65.16 11.75 -20.01
C PRO A 672 66.36 12.29 -19.22
N GLY A 673 66.18 13.47 -18.64
CA GLY A 673 67.12 14.11 -17.73
C GLY A 673 67.21 13.41 -16.38
N VAL A 674 68.35 13.61 -15.74
CA VAL A 674 68.95 12.93 -14.58
C VAL A 674 68.14 13.00 -13.25
N GLY A 675 66.88 13.43 -13.27
CA GLY A 675 66.00 13.53 -12.10
C GLY A 675 65.24 12.24 -11.75
N TYR A 676 65.19 11.25 -12.65
CA TYR A 676 64.38 10.04 -12.48
C TYR A 676 65.08 8.91 -11.68
N LEU A 677 66.37 9.07 -11.37
CA LEU A 677 67.15 8.08 -10.59
C LEU A 677 67.28 8.41 -9.09
N ALA A 678 66.82 9.58 -8.64
CA ALA A 678 66.86 9.95 -7.22
C ALA A 678 65.63 9.50 -6.40
N ALA A 679 64.54 9.10 -7.05
CA ALA A 679 63.30 8.69 -6.38
C ALA A 679 63.24 7.19 -6.00
N LEU A 680 64.22 6.38 -6.41
CA LEU A 680 64.26 4.94 -6.15
C LEU A 680 65.05 4.53 -4.89
N PHE A 681 65.64 5.48 -4.15
CA PHE A 681 66.39 5.19 -2.92
C PHE A 681 65.71 5.60 -1.59
N ILE A 682 64.54 6.26 -1.62
CA ILE A 682 63.84 6.69 -0.38
C ILE A 682 62.62 5.81 -0.03
N LEU A 683 62.26 4.83 -0.88
CA LEU A 683 61.18 3.87 -0.57
C LEU A 683 61.66 2.53 0.03
N GLY A 684 62.97 2.31 0.11
CA GLY A 684 63.57 1.08 0.68
C GLY A 684 63.83 1.12 2.19
N ALA A 685 64.10 2.30 2.75
CA ALA A 685 64.51 2.42 4.17
C ALA A 685 63.34 2.40 5.17
N LEU A 686 62.12 2.76 4.76
CA LEU A 686 60.96 2.76 5.66
C LEU A 686 60.33 1.37 5.88
N ARG A 687 60.63 0.39 5.01
CA ARG A 687 60.13 -1.00 5.13
C ARG A 687 60.99 -1.90 6.04
N GLN A 688 62.21 -1.49 6.42
CA GLN A 688 63.02 -2.24 7.39
C GLN A 688 62.85 -1.79 8.86
N ALA A 689 62.38 -0.56 9.11
CA ALA A 689 62.13 -0.07 10.48
C ALA A 689 60.84 -0.65 11.09
N LEU A 690 59.81 -0.91 10.29
CA LEU A 690 58.52 -1.43 10.79
C LEU A 690 58.48 -2.97 10.98
N ARG A 691 59.49 -3.72 10.51
CA ARG A 691 59.60 -5.17 10.74
C ARG A 691 60.38 -5.56 12.01
N ARG A 692 61.00 -4.60 12.72
CA ARG A 692 61.74 -4.91 13.97
C ARG A 692 60.94 -4.70 15.27
N ASN A 693 59.78 -4.03 15.24
CA ASN A 693 58.95 -3.81 16.43
C ASN A 693 57.79 -4.80 16.63
N ALA A 694 57.61 -5.79 15.74
CA ALA A 694 56.56 -6.82 15.86
C ALA A 694 57.07 -8.19 16.37
N LYS A 695 58.23 -8.24 17.05
CA LYS A 695 58.76 -9.46 17.70
C LYS A 695 59.07 -9.30 19.20
N LYS A 696 58.57 -8.27 19.86
CA LYS A 696 58.54 -8.14 21.32
C LYS A 696 57.27 -7.42 21.78
N ALA A 697 56.16 -8.16 21.77
CA ALA A 697 54.97 -7.94 22.60
C ALA A 697 54.18 -9.25 22.59
#